data_AF-A0A0D3KEY4-F1
#
_entry.id   AF-A0A0D3KEY4-F1
#
_cell.length_a   1.000
_cell.length_b   1.000
_cell.length_c   1.000
_cell.angle_alpha   90.00
_cell.angle_beta   90.00
_cell.angle_gamma   90.00
#
_symmetry.space_group_name_H-M   'P 1'
#
loop_
_entity.id
_entity.type
_entity.pdbx_description
1 polymer ?
#
loop_
_entity_poly.entity_id
_entity_poly.type
_entity_poly.pdbx_seq_one_letter_code
_entity_poly.pdbx_strand_id
1 'polypeptide(L)'
;MASDAALAPLTSRLRHGKPIHIGVLGASVAADGGCLEQKYARCMTPRFQREGMWVHALRVINQSWPHAEHKLYNGAVDATPAQQFRQCMHGLLPPSPHLIFLEFGSMARHLNLAQTELLVRQLLSLPSAPALVFFTVREFCATAHLAWKMKHTPHKEEPDLPADKGPHARAEHAFESLCEQYDLTCLSYYHAFAPLYLQRAANFTRADVAADCLHPTTGRFGAAYARAIVRHWIGRAAASRLAPGSHQHQRRELPPPAMEGTRALLQSGKLHPGSARCFAFRSVESASSGKARSRARVEQMRWRSAHCGTGESMGQCVHSHPSNHPGERTSCPVSRSVGAAPASSVRHGWFACDYALVFNRTSGEYVRGKRTDGVVALRPGATIEFGVAVEAWRPLRRKKPLETGRGAANLPRACATLHYLTSYERQGRAAVSCFGSCRCDPFVLDAHSRPSRGGRRVSITAERGVELSVSNDSSRPSDGASSTSIQRRSTGEASCYMRLRLLNETSSGGHHFKLQMLTHTEPQHTKIMGLAVGLGARVVGPIAVRQIPGSGRGFVAARDISPGQVLIWEQPFVPWPSAEREPLSLLQSVLRRSAVERRVALAALSRLHPMELRSVSAFDRPRLEEEHCACVDALLQEPGAADLGGEGTSGLGDEGRRAELLRLCLVCRWNAFASGLFLHQSIFNHAPSRRANADKAALHAGKLE
;
A
#
# COMPACT_ATOMS: atom_id res chain seq x y z
N MET A 1 13.77 -6.02 26.36
CA MET A 1 14.33 -6.51 25.08
C MET A 1 13.42 -7.62 24.58
N ALA A 2 13.26 -7.79 23.27
CA ALA A 2 12.50 -8.93 22.74
C ALA A 2 13.14 -10.24 23.21
N SER A 3 12.34 -11.29 23.32
CA SER A 3 12.89 -12.63 23.46
C SER A 3 13.71 -12.98 22.22
N ASP A 4 14.69 -13.83 22.44
CA ASP A 4 15.47 -14.49 21.40
C ASP A 4 14.58 -15.18 20.34
N ALA A 5 13.39 -15.65 20.75
CA ALA A 5 12.43 -16.31 19.85
C ALA A 5 11.81 -15.34 18.83
N ALA A 6 11.57 -14.08 19.20
CA ALA A 6 10.98 -13.09 18.30
C ALA A 6 11.97 -12.62 17.21
N LEU A 7 13.27 -12.61 17.51
CA LEU A 7 14.32 -12.28 16.55
C LEU A 7 14.84 -13.49 15.77
N ALA A 8 14.55 -14.72 16.22
CA ALA A 8 15.03 -15.95 15.61
C ALA A 8 14.78 -16.08 14.09
N PRO A 9 13.60 -15.71 13.51
CA PRO A 9 13.42 -15.81 12.06
C PRO A 9 14.38 -14.90 11.29
N LEU A 10 14.57 -13.68 11.81
CA LEU A 10 15.44 -12.67 11.22
C LEU A 10 16.91 -13.08 11.34
N THR A 11 17.36 -13.46 12.53
CA THR A 11 18.76 -13.84 12.78
C THR A 11 19.12 -15.13 12.07
N SER A 12 18.22 -16.12 12.04
CA SER A 12 18.38 -17.34 11.23
C SER A 12 18.57 -16.97 9.77
N ARG A 13 17.70 -16.14 9.20
CA ARG A 13 17.81 -15.70 7.80
C ARG A 13 19.17 -15.03 7.50
N LEU A 14 19.61 -14.11 8.37
CA LEU A 14 20.89 -13.42 8.25
C LEU A 14 22.09 -14.37 8.35
N ARG A 15 22.06 -15.34 9.28
CA ARG A 15 23.12 -16.36 9.44
C ARG A 15 23.24 -17.28 8.22
N HIS A 16 22.14 -17.56 7.54
CA HIS A 16 22.15 -18.33 6.29
C HIS A 16 22.52 -17.49 5.06
N GLY A 17 23.00 -16.25 5.24
CA GLY A 17 23.39 -15.37 4.14
C GLY A 17 22.22 -15.04 3.21
N LYS A 18 20.97 -15.03 3.71
CA LYS A 18 19.79 -14.72 2.89
C LYS A 18 19.44 -13.23 3.00
N PRO A 19 18.92 -12.61 1.93
CA PRO A 19 18.63 -11.19 1.94
C PRO A 19 17.46 -10.84 2.83
N ILE A 20 17.59 -9.82 3.68
CA ILE A 20 16.46 -9.22 4.39
C ILE A 20 15.91 -7.98 3.66
N HIS A 21 14.65 -7.67 3.96
CA HIS A 21 13.99 -6.46 3.51
C HIS A 21 13.49 -5.74 4.75
N ILE A 22 13.95 -4.51 4.92
CA ILE A 22 13.67 -3.68 6.08
C ILE A 22 12.56 -2.71 5.69
N GLY A 23 11.44 -2.76 6.41
CA GLY A 23 10.39 -1.76 6.36
C GLY A 23 10.56 -0.73 7.47
N VAL A 24 10.16 0.52 7.22
CA VAL A 24 10.00 1.53 8.26
C VAL A 24 8.63 2.14 8.13
N LEU A 25 7.85 2.10 9.20
CA LEU A 25 6.60 2.85 9.33
C LEU A 25 6.74 3.84 10.48
N GLY A 26 6.21 5.03 10.29
CA GLY A 26 6.33 6.06 11.30
C GLY A 26 6.08 7.45 10.76
N ALA A 27 6.34 8.42 11.61
CA ALA A 27 6.09 9.82 11.28
C ALA A 27 7.35 10.53 10.81
N SER A 28 7.48 11.81 11.14
CA SER A 28 8.57 12.64 10.64
C SER A 28 9.96 12.23 11.15
N VAL A 29 10.08 11.64 12.35
CA VAL A 29 11.38 11.17 12.87
C VAL A 29 11.80 9.90 12.15
N ALA A 30 10.88 8.96 11.92
CA ALA A 30 11.09 7.82 11.06
C ALA A 30 11.50 8.22 9.62
N ALA A 31 10.83 9.20 9.03
CA ALA A 31 11.16 9.69 7.69
C ALA A 31 12.57 10.32 7.62
N ASP A 32 12.98 11.01 8.68
CA ASP A 32 14.32 11.59 8.83
C ASP A 32 15.42 10.53 9.02
N GLY A 33 15.05 9.28 9.35
CA GLY A 33 16.00 8.17 9.45
C GLY A 33 16.56 7.68 8.12
N GLY A 34 16.11 8.23 6.99
CA GLY A 34 16.75 8.07 5.68
C GLY A 34 16.32 6.82 4.90
N CYS A 35 16.74 6.76 3.64
CA CYS A 35 16.59 5.64 2.71
C CYS A 35 17.65 5.72 1.59
N LEU A 36 17.80 4.67 0.78
CA LEU A 36 18.84 4.57 -0.26
C LEU A 36 18.28 4.49 -1.70
N GLU A 37 17.19 3.77 -1.92
CA GLU A 37 16.71 3.43 -3.28
C GLU A 37 15.40 4.15 -3.65
N GLN A 38 14.80 4.88 -2.72
CA GLN A 38 13.50 5.52 -2.87
C GLN A 38 13.65 6.94 -3.43
N LYS A 39 14.22 7.06 -4.63
CA LYS A 39 14.51 8.35 -5.29
C LYS A 39 13.34 9.33 -5.11
N TYR A 40 13.65 10.59 -4.79
CA TYR A 40 12.68 11.68 -4.54
C TYR A 40 11.79 11.55 -3.29
N ALA A 41 11.86 10.45 -2.54
CA ALA A 41 11.26 10.43 -1.22
C ALA A 41 11.91 11.47 -0.30
N ARG A 42 11.18 11.93 0.72
CA ARG A 42 11.72 12.82 1.74
C ARG A 42 12.95 12.23 2.43
N CYS A 43 12.95 10.92 2.65
CA CYS A 43 14.08 10.19 3.24
C CYS A 43 15.36 10.20 2.37
N MET A 44 15.26 10.62 1.09
CA MET A 44 16.40 10.78 0.17
C MET A 44 17.01 12.18 0.16
N THR A 45 16.64 13.11 1.06
CA THR A 45 17.38 14.38 1.09
C THR A 45 18.87 14.12 1.42
N PRO A 46 19.83 14.88 0.86
CA PRO A 46 21.26 14.60 1.02
C PRO A 46 21.70 14.41 2.48
N ARG A 47 21.10 15.20 3.39
CA ARG A 47 21.28 15.09 4.84
C ARG A 47 20.98 13.68 5.36
N PHE A 48 19.88 13.07 4.93
CA PHE A 48 19.41 11.77 5.46
C PHE A 48 19.98 10.57 4.71
N GLN A 49 20.39 10.74 3.45
CA GLN A 49 20.98 9.65 2.65
C GLN A 49 22.29 9.13 3.23
N ARG A 50 23.13 10.01 3.81
CA ARG A 50 24.44 9.62 4.32
C ARG A 50 24.41 9.23 5.80
N GLU A 51 23.51 9.86 6.56
CA GLU A 51 23.57 9.88 8.02
C GLU A 51 22.31 9.43 8.73
N GLY A 52 21.25 9.07 8.01
CA GLY A 52 20.00 8.61 8.61
C GLY A 52 20.17 7.32 9.42
N MET A 53 19.43 7.21 10.54
CA MET A 53 19.54 6.05 11.45
C MET A 53 19.15 4.71 10.81
N TRP A 54 18.21 4.67 9.87
CA TRP A 54 17.82 3.43 9.17
C TRP A 54 18.81 3.05 8.09
N VAL A 55 19.38 4.04 7.40
CA VAL A 55 20.50 3.80 6.48
C VAL A 55 21.69 3.23 7.26
N HIS A 56 21.95 3.76 8.45
CA HIS A 56 22.99 3.23 9.33
C HIS A 56 22.66 1.81 9.81
N ALA A 57 21.40 1.52 10.15
CA ALA A 57 20.95 0.17 10.52
C ALA A 57 21.26 -0.83 9.40
N LEU A 58 20.90 -0.51 8.16
CA LEU A 58 21.19 -1.35 7.00
C LEU A 58 22.71 -1.50 6.79
N ARG A 59 23.50 -0.44 6.99
CA ARG A 59 24.97 -0.50 6.88
C ARG A 59 25.57 -1.44 7.93
N VAL A 60 25.15 -1.35 9.19
CA VAL A 60 25.62 -2.23 10.26
C VAL A 60 25.22 -3.68 9.98
N ILE A 61 23.99 -3.92 9.50
CA ILE A 61 23.55 -5.25 9.08
C ILE A 61 24.42 -5.77 7.92
N ASN A 62 24.71 -4.98 6.90
CA ASN A 62 25.59 -5.37 5.79
C ASN A 62 27.04 -5.60 6.22
N GLN A 63 27.52 -4.93 7.26
CA GLN A 63 28.85 -5.17 7.83
C GLN A 63 28.89 -6.50 8.59
N SER A 64 27.84 -6.84 9.33
CA SER A 64 27.75 -8.08 10.12
C SER A 64 27.34 -9.31 9.28
N TRP A 65 26.47 -9.12 8.28
CA TRP A 65 25.95 -10.14 7.38
C TRP A 65 25.89 -9.57 5.95
N PRO A 66 27.00 -9.60 5.20
CA PRO A 66 27.05 -9.02 3.86
C PRO A 66 26.08 -9.72 2.90
N HIS A 67 25.21 -8.93 2.27
CA HIS A 67 24.38 -9.40 1.16
C HIS A 67 23.98 -8.23 0.24
N ALA A 68 24.19 -8.38 -1.07
CA ALA A 68 23.93 -7.31 -2.04
C ALA A 68 22.45 -6.93 -2.15
N GLU A 69 21.55 -7.88 -1.91
CA GLU A 69 20.10 -7.66 -2.01
C GLU A 69 19.42 -7.25 -0.69
N HIS A 70 20.18 -6.86 0.34
CA HIS A 70 19.57 -6.20 1.50
C HIS A 70 18.97 -4.86 1.08
N LYS A 71 17.68 -4.67 1.37
CA LYS A 71 16.95 -3.45 0.96
C LYS A 71 16.25 -2.78 2.12
N LEU A 72 16.27 -1.45 2.09
CA LEU A 72 15.58 -0.58 3.04
C LEU A 72 14.46 0.19 2.32
N TYR A 73 13.26 0.06 2.85
CA TYR A 73 12.05 0.74 2.41
C TYR A 73 11.51 1.59 3.55
N ASN A 74 11.77 2.89 3.49
CA ASN A 74 11.23 3.86 4.42
C ASN A 74 9.86 4.35 3.94
N GLY A 75 8.80 3.73 4.48
CA GLY A 75 7.41 4.05 4.21
C GLY A 75 6.83 5.14 5.12
N ALA A 76 7.66 5.76 5.97
CA ALA A 76 7.22 6.78 6.91
C ALA A 76 6.63 8.01 6.21
N VAL A 77 5.67 8.64 6.87
CA VAL A 77 4.96 9.81 6.35
C VAL A 77 4.89 10.89 7.43
N ASP A 78 5.31 12.11 7.08
CA ASP A 78 5.34 13.23 8.01
C ASP A 78 3.99 13.43 8.70
N ALA A 79 4.07 13.71 10.00
CA ALA A 79 2.93 14.06 10.82
C ALA A 79 1.73 13.09 10.69
N THR A 80 2.02 11.81 10.46
CA THR A 80 1.03 10.75 10.23
C THR A 80 1.05 9.82 11.43
N PRO A 81 -0.02 9.74 12.23
CA PRO A 81 -0.11 8.84 13.37
C PRO A 81 -0.30 7.37 12.93
N ALA A 82 -0.07 6.42 13.83
CA ALA A 82 -0.05 4.99 13.53
C ALA A 82 -1.33 4.48 12.85
N GLN A 83 -2.51 4.93 13.31
CA GLN A 83 -3.79 4.45 12.80
C GLN A 83 -3.99 4.63 11.28
N GLN A 84 -3.35 5.64 10.69
CA GLN A 84 -3.47 5.93 9.25
C GLN A 84 -2.70 4.95 8.37
N PHE A 85 -1.75 4.20 8.93
CA PHE A 85 -0.97 3.22 8.17
C PHE A 85 -1.74 1.92 7.93
N ARG A 86 -2.73 1.57 8.76
CA ARG A 86 -3.40 0.25 8.72
C ARG A 86 -3.98 -0.11 7.35
N GLN A 87 -4.61 0.86 6.70
CA GLN A 87 -5.27 0.65 5.41
C GLN A 87 -4.25 0.55 4.26
N CYS A 88 -3.14 1.28 4.34
CA CYS A 88 -2.19 1.43 3.22
C CYS A 88 -0.82 0.79 3.43
N MET A 89 -0.62 0.04 4.50
CA MET A 89 0.69 -0.49 4.86
C MET A 89 1.33 -1.33 3.73
N HIS A 90 0.55 -2.10 2.97
CA HIS A 90 1.07 -2.90 1.86
C HIS A 90 1.68 -2.07 0.72
N GLY A 91 1.24 -0.81 0.59
CA GLY A 91 1.81 0.15 -0.35
C GLY A 91 3.05 0.88 0.15
N LEU A 92 3.31 0.80 1.46
CA LEU A 92 4.37 1.52 2.18
C LEU A 92 5.50 0.58 2.64
N LEU A 93 5.25 -0.72 2.65
CA LEU A 93 6.20 -1.77 2.99
C LEU A 93 6.63 -2.57 1.75
N PRO A 94 7.79 -3.25 1.81
CA PRO A 94 8.13 -4.25 0.80
C PRO A 94 7.13 -5.42 0.85
N PRO A 95 6.97 -6.20 -0.22
CA PRO A 95 6.04 -7.34 -0.25
C PRO A 95 6.30 -8.41 0.81
N SER A 96 7.56 -8.64 1.17
CA SER A 96 7.98 -9.62 2.18
C SER A 96 8.97 -8.95 3.13
N PRO A 97 8.50 -8.11 4.08
CA PRO A 97 9.37 -7.51 5.08
C PRO A 97 9.85 -8.58 6.05
N HIS A 98 11.12 -8.53 6.44
CA HIS A 98 11.72 -9.43 7.43
C HIS A 98 12.01 -8.71 8.75
N LEU A 99 12.18 -7.39 8.68
CA LEU A 99 12.38 -6.49 9.81
C LEU A 99 11.53 -5.24 9.56
N ILE A 100 10.78 -4.77 10.56
CA ILE A 100 10.03 -3.52 10.47
C ILE A 100 10.35 -2.64 11.68
N PHE A 101 10.82 -1.43 11.42
CA PHE A 101 10.93 -0.38 12.44
C PHE A 101 9.62 0.41 12.51
N LEU A 102 9.14 0.64 13.73
CA LEU A 102 7.93 1.41 14.05
C LEU A 102 8.33 2.61 14.91
N GLU A 103 8.11 3.83 14.40
CA GLU A 103 8.31 5.06 15.19
C GLU A 103 7.07 5.94 15.08
N PHE A 104 6.26 5.92 16.13
CA PHE A 104 5.07 6.76 16.25
C PHE A 104 5.09 7.64 17.50
N GLY A 105 6.16 7.56 18.30
CA GLY A 105 6.33 8.36 19.51
C GLY A 105 6.30 9.86 19.22
N SER A 106 6.85 10.27 18.07
CA SER A 106 6.77 11.67 17.63
C SER A 106 5.35 12.18 17.35
N MET A 107 4.35 11.28 17.30
CA MET A 107 2.93 11.59 17.11
C MET A 107 2.06 11.32 18.34
N ALA A 108 2.64 11.13 19.53
CA ALA A 108 1.94 10.68 20.74
C ALA A 108 0.60 11.39 21.04
N ARG A 109 0.51 12.69 20.78
CA ARG A 109 -0.71 13.50 21.01
C ARG A 109 -1.89 13.16 20.09
N HIS A 110 -1.62 12.48 18.99
CA HIS A 110 -2.58 12.15 17.93
C HIS A 110 -2.77 10.65 17.75
N LEU A 111 -2.20 9.83 18.63
CA LEU A 111 -2.34 8.39 18.55
C LEU A 111 -3.69 7.94 19.06
N ASN A 112 -4.32 7.06 18.31
CA ASN A 112 -5.31 6.14 18.84
C ASN A 112 -4.57 4.84 19.18
N LEU A 113 -4.26 4.65 20.47
CA LEU A 113 -3.44 3.52 20.92
C LEU A 113 -4.05 2.16 20.53
N ALA A 114 -5.37 2.01 20.61
CA ALA A 114 -6.04 0.78 20.20
C ALA A 114 -5.85 0.48 18.71
N GLN A 115 -5.92 1.52 17.86
CA GLN A 115 -5.62 1.36 16.44
C GLN A 115 -4.13 1.09 16.19
N THR A 116 -3.23 1.62 17.01
CA THR A 116 -1.79 1.28 16.94
C THR A 116 -1.58 -0.20 17.23
N GLU A 117 -2.22 -0.76 18.25
CA GLU A 117 -2.16 -2.19 18.53
C GLU A 117 -2.72 -3.02 17.36
N LEU A 118 -3.85 -2.61 16.78
CA LEU A 118 -4.40 -3.29 15.61
C LEU A 118 -3.43 -3.27 14.41
N LEU A 119 -2.67 -2.19 14.22
CA LEU A 119 -1.58 -2.15 13.23
C LEU A 119 -0.51 -3.19 13.57
N VAL A 120 -0.04 -3.26 14.82
CA VAL A 120 0.96 -4.24 15.27
C VAL A 120 0.48 -5.67 15.02
N ARG A 121 -0.75 -6.01 15.42
CA ARG A 121 -1.34 -7.34 15.16
C ARG A 121 -1.41 -7.66 13.67
N GLN A 122 -1.78 -6.68 12.85
CA GLN A 122 -1.83 -6.84 11.39
C GLN A 122 -0.43 -7.09 10.81
N LEU A 123 0.60 -6.40 11.30
CA LEU A 123 1.99 -6.61 10.89
C LEU A 123 2.54 -7.98 11.31
N LEU A 124 2.22 -8.43 12.52
CA LEU A 124 2.60 -9.77 13.00
C LEU A 124 1.88 -10.89 12.23
N SER A 125 0.69 -10.61 11.71
CA SER A 125 -0.07 -11.57 10.88
C SER A 125 0.46 -11.70 9.45
N LEU A 126 1.43 -10.87 9.04
CA LEU A 126 2.01 -10.93 7.70
C LEU A 126 2.65 -12.31 7.44
N PRO A 127 2.54 -12.86 6.22
CA PRO A 127 3.11 -14.17 5.90
C PRO A 127 4.60 -14.31 6.16
N SER A 128 5.34 -13.21 6.05
CA SER A 128 6.79 -13.17 6.29
C SER A 128 7.18 -13.18 7.77
N ALA A 129 6.21 -13.05 8.69
CA ALA A 129 6.42 -12.97 10.14
C ALA A 129 7.59 -12.03 10.51
N PRO A 130 7.53 -10.74 10.13
CA PRO A 130 8.64 -9.82 10.33
C PRO A 130 8.95 -9.62 11.82
N ALA A 131 10.23 -9.51 12.16
CA ALA A 131 10.63 -8.96 13.44
C ALA A 131 10.20 -7.49 13.52
N LEU A 132 9.51 -7.10 14.60
CA LEU A 132 9.10 -5.71 14.82
C LEU A 132 9.97 -5.05 15.89
N VAL A 133 10.40 -3.82 15.59
CA VAL A 133 11.18 -2.99 16.50
C VAL A 133 10.49 -1.65 16.65
N PHE A 134 9.93 -1.38 17.84
CA PHE A 134 9.54 -0.04 18.21
C PHE A 134 10.78 0.79 18.50
N PHE A 135 10.96 1.89 17.78
CA PHE A 135 11.89 2.94 18.11
C PHE A 135 11.09 4.15 18.57
N THR A 136 11.07 4.42 19.87
CA THR A 136 10.27 5.49 20.46
C THR A 136 11.11 6.74 20.64
N VAL A 137 10.49 7.89 20.32
CA VAL A 137 11.03 9.20 20.62
C VAL A 137 9.97 10.00 21.37
N ARG A 138 10.42 10.90 22.22
CA ARG A 138 9.58 11.73 23.07
C ARG A 138 10.14 13.15 23.15
N GLU A 139 9.27 14.12 23.44
CA GLU A 139 9.67 15.50 23.68
C GLU A 139 10.62 15.62 24.90
N PHE A 140 11.79 16.23 24.70
CA PHE A 140 12.76 16.58 25.76
C PHE A 140 12.41 17.87 26.51
N CYS A 141 11.38 18.61 26.07
CA CYS A 141 11.02 19.86 26.72
C CYS A 141 9.50 20.04 26.81
N ALA A 142 9.09 20.78 27.84
CA ALA A 142 7.72 21.18 28.11
C ALA A 142 7.08 22.02 27.00
N THR A 143 7.89 22.91 26.46
CA THR A 143 7.46 24.15 25.81
C THR A 143 7.99 24.28 24.38
N ALA A 144 8.16 23.17 23.66
CA ALA A 144 8.40 23.18 22.21
C ALA A 144 7.39 24.08 21.46
N HIS A 145 6.24 24.35 22.10
CA HIS A 145 5.14 25.20 21.64
C HIS A 145 5.41 26.71 21.72
N LEU A 146 6.26 27.17 22.65
CA LEU A 146 6.57 28.59 22.88
C LEU A 146 7.88 29.03 22.21
N ALA A 147 8.87 28.14 22.12
CA ALA A 147 10.19 28.46 21.59
C ALA A 147 10.18 28.90 20.11
N TRP A 148 9.22 28.44 19.28
CA TRP A 148 9.14 28.91 17.88
C TRP A 148 8.68 30.37 17.75
N LYS A 149 7.91 30.88 18.73
CA LYS A 149 7.50 32.29 18.75
C LYS A 149 8.56 33.22 19.34
N MET A 150 9.53 32.69 20.08
CA MET A 150 10.50 33.47 20.84
C MET A 150 11.92 33.20 20.36
N LYS A 151 12.20 33.50 19.08
CA LYS A 151 13.56 33.43 18.51
C LYS A 151 14.55 34.44 19.12
N HIS A 152 14.11 35.34 20.01
CA HIS A 152 14.93 36.47 20.48
C HIS A 152 14.95 36.70 22.00
N THR A 153 14.35 35.85 22.81
CA THR A 153 14.48 35.96 24.27
C THR A 153 15.39 34.85 24.80
N PRO A 154 16.54 35.17 25.44
CA PRO A 154 17.34 34.17 26.13
C PRO A 154 16.46 33.46 27.14
N HIS A 155 16.31 32.14 26.97
CA HIS A 155 15.42 31.32 27.77
C HIS A 155 15.87 31.37 29.24
N LYS A 156 15.04 31.96 30.12
CA LYS A 156 15.06 31.58 31.54
C LYS A 156 14.81 30.07 31.57
N GLU A 157 15.64 29.33 32.32
CA GLU A 157 15.50 27.90 32.53
C GLU A 157 14.07 27.61 33.04
N GLU A 158 13.20 27.13 32.15
CA GLU A 158 11.83 26.78 32.51
C GLU A 158 11.83 25.45 33.27
N PRO A 159 10.92 25.27 34.25
CA PRO A 159 10.86 24.05 35.04
C PRO A 159 10.58 22.85 34.14
N ASP A 160 11.36 21.78 34.36
CA ASP A 160 11.18 20.49 33.70
C ASP A 160 9.73 20.00 33.90
N LEU A 161 9.06 19.53 32.83
CA LEU A 161 7.78 18.86 33.00
C LEU A 161 7.98 17.65 33.92
N PRO A 162 7.00 17.32 34.77
CA PRO A 162 6.93 16.00 35.38
C PRO A 162 7.03 14.94 34.28
N ALA A 163 8.09 14.14 34.32
CA ALA A 163 8.44 13.22 33.25
C ALA A 163 7.33 12.18 32.98
N ASP A 164 6.33 11.98 33.84
CA ASP A 164 5.51 10.77 33.70
C ASP A 164 4.06 10.99 33.27
N LYS A 165 3.60 12.24 33.13
CA LYS A 165 2.14 12.51 32.97
C LYS A 165 1.69 13.01 31.59
N GLY A 166 2.62 13.19 30.66
CA GLY A 166 2.32 13.74 29.32
C GLY A 166 1.80 12.71 28.30
N PRO A 167 1.18 13.15 27.18
CA PRO A 167 0.77 12.25 26.09
C PRO A 167 1.92 11.39 25.55
N HIS A 168 3.14 11.93 25.50
CA HIS A 168 4.35 11.22 25.09
C HIS A 168 4.71 10.09 26.06
N ALA A 169 4.71 10.35 27.37
CA ALA A 169 4.95 9.33 28.38
C ALA A 169 3.89 8.22 28.30
N ARG A 170 2.62 8.57 28.15
CA ARG A 170 1.53 7.59 27.97
C ARG A 170 1.70 6.74 26.71
N ALA A 171 2.10 7.35 25.59
CA ALA A 171 2.34 6.63 24.36
C ALA A 171 3.54 5.68 24.48
N GLU A 172 4.63 6.13 25.10
CA GLU A 172 5.82 5.33 25.35
C GLU A 172 5.52 4.12 26.24
N HIS A 173 4.84 4.33 27.37
CA HIS A 173 4.40 3.24 28.25
C HIS A 173 3.47 2.25 27.54
N ALA A 174 2.56 2.74 26.70
CA ALA A 174 1.70 1.90 25.89
C ALA A 174 2.49 1.08 24.86
N PHE A 175 3.55 1.64 24.26
CA PHE A 175 4.43 0.90 23.35
C PHE A 175 5.27 -0.14 24.07
N GLU A 176 5.76 0.16 25.27
CA GLU A 176 6.43 -0.81 26.15
C GLU A 176 5.50 -1.98 26.47
N SER A 177 4.25 -1.70 26.85
CA SER A 177 3.22 -2.72 27.10
C SER A 177 2.95 -3.58 25.86
N LEU A 178 2.94 -2.99 24.66
CA LEU A 178 2.81 -3.74 23.41
C LEU A 178 4.06 -4.60 23.12
N CYS A 179 5.25 -4.09 23.40
CA CYS A 179 6.48 -4.86 23.25
C CYS A 179 6.50 -6.06 24.20
N GLU A 180 6.04 -5.91 25.43
CA GLU A 180 5.92 -7.02 26.37
C GLU A 180 4.84 -8.03 25.93
N GLN A 181 3.63 -7.55 25.61
CA GLN A 181 2.50 -8.40 25.21
C GLN A 181 2.83 -9.26 23.99
N TYR A 182 3.43 -8.64 22.97
CA TYR A 182 3.67 -9.28 21.68
C TYR A 182 5.11 -9.75 21.48
N ASP A 183 5.93 -9.69 22.52
CA ASP A 183 7.33 -10.11 22.49
C ASP A 183 8.15 -9.37 21.42
N LEU A 184 8.04 -8.04 21.39
CA LEU A 184 8.68 -7.16 20.40
C LEU A 184 9.92 -6.48 20.99
N THR A 185 10.76 -5.93 20.10
CA THR A 185 11.88 -5.09 20.56
C THR A 185 11.39 -3.67 20.76
N CYS A 186 11.69 -3.08 21.92
CA CYS A 186 11.50 -1.66 22.19
C CYS A 186 12.86 -0.97 22.39
N LEU A 187 13.08 0.13 21.67
CA LEU A 187 14.25 1.00 21.76
C LEU A 187 13.75 2.42 22.06
N SER A 188 14.00 2.93 23.27
CA SER A 188 13.63 4.30 23.62
C SER A 188 14.81 5.25 23.51
N TYR A 189 14.70 6.23 22.61
CA TYR A 189 15.67 7.32 22.51
C TYR A 189 15.64 8.21 23.75
N TYR A 190 14.45 8.41 24.33
CA TYR A 190 14.30 9.25 25.51
C TYR A 190 14.91 8.58 26.73
N HIS A 191 14.55 7.35 27.08
CA HIS A 191 15.14 6.65 28.23
C HIS A 191 16.66 6.49 28.13
N ALA A 192 17.19 6.32 26.91
CA ALA A 192 18.65 6.22 26.72
C ALA A 192 19.42 7.50 27.09
N PHE A 193 18.82 8.68 26.92
CA PHE A 193 19.55 9.96 27.03
C PHE A 193 18.94 10.96 28.02
N ALA A 194 17.71 10.74 28.49
CA ALA A 194 17.04 11.60 29.46
C ALA A 194 17.84 11.75 30.76
N PRO A 195 18.43 10.70 31.37
CA PRO A 195 19.25 10.87 32.58
C PRO A 195 20.42 11.84 32.36
N LEU A 196 21.12 11.71 31.24
CA LEU A 196 22.26 12.59 30.89
C LEU A 196 21.80 14.02 30.58
N TYR A 197 20.65 14.16 29.91
CA TYR A 197 20.03 15.45 29.64
C TYR A 197 19.60 16.18 30.91
N LEU A 198 18.90 15.48 31.82
CA LEU A 198 18.41 16.03 33.09
C LEU A 198 19.57 16.38 34.05
N GLN A 199 20.66 15.61 34.01
CA GLN A 199 21.89 15.90 34.76
C GLN A 199 22.73 17.01 34.13
N ARG A 200 22.31 17.57 32.98
CA ARG A 200 23.04 18.59 32.21
C ARG A 200 24.49 18.14 31.91
N ALA A 201 24.67 16.85 31.63
CA ALA A 201 25.98 16.32 31.27
C ALA A 201 26.53 17.04 30.02
N ALA A 202 27.86 17.20 29.94
CA ALA A 202 28.50 17.83 28.79
C ALA A 202 28.07 17.14 27.48
N ASN A 203 27.67 17.93 26.47
CA ASN A 203 27.12 17.48 25.19
C ASN A 203 25.73 16.81 25.24
N PHE A 204 25.00 16.91 26.35
CA PHE A 204 23.61 16.44 26.46
C PHE A 204 22.64 17.58 26.72
N THR A 205 22.88 18.76 26.15
CA THR A 205 21.88 19.84 26.17
C THR A 205 20.75 19.53 25.19
N ARG A 206 19.64 20.30 25.25
CA ARG A 206 18.57 20.22 24.25
C ARG A 206 19.13 20.39 22.83
N ALA A 207 20.01 21.37 22.63
CA ALA A 207 20.60 21.65 21.33
C ALA A 207 21.47 20.48 20.82
N ASP A 208 21.98 19.65 21.72
CA ASP A 208 22.77 18.47 21.37
C ASP A 208 21.89 17.27 21.01
N VAL A 209 20.86 16.97 21.81
CA VAL A 209 20.04 15.76 21.65
C VAL A 209 18.89 15.90 20.65
N ALA A 210 18.21 17.05 20.64
CA ALA A 210 17.07 17.36 19.77
C ALA A 210 16.73 18.86 19.91
N ALA A 211 17.32 19.72 19.08
CA ALA A 211 17.22 21.17 19.24
C ALA A 211 15.76 21.69 19.19
N ASP A 212 14.88 21.03 18.44
CA ASP A 212 13.44 21.34 18.39
C ASP A 212 12.60 20.57 19.43
N CYS A 213 13.29 19.99 20.41
CA CYS A 213 12.81 19.10 21.48
C CYS A 213 12.31 17.72 21.05
N LEU A 214 12.21 17.40 19.75
CA LEU A 214 11.57 16.15 19.33
C LEU A 214 12.39 15.35 18.33
N HIS A 215 12.95 16.03 17.33
CA HIS A 215 13.63 15.39 16.21
C HIS A 215 15.12 15.25 16.52
N PRO A 216 15.65 14.01 16.69
CA PRO A 216 17.08 13.82 16.95
C PRO A 216 17.96 14.44 15.88
N THR A 217 17.48 14.49 14.63
CA THR A 217 18.18 15.11 13.51
C THR A 217 18.39 16.61 13.67
N THR A 218 17.61 17.30 14.50
CA THR A 218 17.78 18.73 14.76
C THR A 218 18.84 19.02 15.82
N GLY A 219 19.21 18.04 16.63
CA GLY A 219 20.30 18.16 17.60
C GLY A 219 21.68 18.08 16.95
N ARG A 220 22.69 18.68 17.59
CA ARG A 220 24.10 18.62 17.16
C ARG A 220 24.61 17.17 17.08
N PHE A 221 24.25 16.34 18.05
CA PHE A 221 24.68 14.94 18.16
C PHE A 221 23.50 13.94 18.09
N GLY A 222 22.26 14.41 18.10
CA GLY A 222 21.10 13.53 18.22
C GLY A 222 20.96 12.46 17.14
N ALA A 223 21.30 12.77 15.88
CA ALA A 223 21.34 11.75 14.83
C ALA A 223 22.43 10.68 15.09
N ALA A 224 23.58 11.07 15.63
CA ALA A 224 24.64 10.13 16.03
C ALA A 224 24.21 9.25 17.21
N TYR A 225 23.53 9.84 18.19
CA TYR A 225 22.95 9.13 19.32
C TYR A 225 21.89 8.10 18.90
N ALA A 226 20.99 8.46 17.99
CA ALA A 226 19.99 7.53 17.45
C ALA A 226 20.66 6.35 16.69
N ARG A 227 21.70 6.63 15.91
CA ARG A 227 22.53 5.60 15.26
C ARG A 227 23.20 4.67 16.27
N ALA A 228 23.73 5.21 17.36
CA ALA A 228 24.39 4.44 18.40
C ALA A 228 23.44 3.44 19.08
N ILE A 229 22.20 3.85 19.40
CA ILE A 229 21.17 2.95 19.93
C ILE A 229 20.91 1.79 18.98
N VAL A 230 20.64 2.09 17.71
CA VAL A 230 20.29 1.07 16.71
C VAL A 230 21.48 0.13 16.46
N ARG A 231 22.71 0.67 16.38
CA ARG A 231 23.93 -0.13 16.25
C ARG A 231 24.14 -1.05 17.45
N HIS A 232 23.97 -0.53 18.67
CA HIS A 232 24.12 -1.32 19.89
C HIS A 232 23.12 -2.48 19.93
N TRP A 233 21.85 -2.20 19.58
CA TRP A 233 20.83 -3.25 19.48
C TRP A 233 21.19 -4.31 18.44
N ILE A 234 21.59 -3.94 17.22
CA ILE A 234 22.00 -4.90 16.19
C ILE A 234 23.20 -5.73 16.67
N GLY A 235 24.19 -5.08 17.31
CA GLY A 235 25.36 -5.77 17.86
C GLY A 235 24.99 -6.81 18.92
N ARG A 236 24.04 -6.49 19.82
CA ARG A 236 23.53 -7.44 20.81
C ARG A 236 22.73 -8.57 20.17
N ALA A 237 21.91 -8.29 19.16
CA ALA A 237 21.19 -9.31 18.41
C ALA A 237 22.15 -10.25 17.65
N ALA A 238 23.28 -9.72 17.15
CA ALA A 238 24.33 -10.52 16.52
C ALA A 238 25.07 -11.42 17.53
N ALA A 239 25.41 -10.86 18.70
CA ALA A 239 26.17 -11.54 19.74
C ALA A 239 25.35 -12.61 20.50
N SER A 240 24.03 -12.49 20.52
CA SER A 240 23.13 -13.47 21.13
C SER A 240 23.21 -14.77 20.31
N ARG A 241 24.15 -15.63 20.70
CA ARG A 241 24.34 -16.99 20.18
C ARG A 241 23.11 -17.79 20.59
N LEU A 242 22.02 -17.67 19.82
CA LEU A 242 20.92 -18.63 19.89
C LEU A 242 21.55 -20.02 19.86
N ALA A 243 21.41 -20.74 20.98
CA ALA A 243 21.74 -22.14 21.04
C ALA A 243 21.12 -22.81 19.80
N PRO A 244 21.80 -23.78 19.17
CA PRO A 244 21.24 -24.55 18.06
C PRO A 244 20.10 -25.46 18.57
N GLY A 245 19.04 -24.86 19.10
CA GLY A 245 17.76 -25.49 19.35
C GLY A 245 16.92 -25.27 18.10
N SER A 246 16.48 -26.37 17.49
CA SER A 246 15.54 -26.39 16.38
C SER A 246 14.17 -25.89 16.85
N HIS A 247 14.04 -24.59 17.11
CA HIS A 247 12.73 -23.98 17.27
C HIS A 247 12.10 -23.94 15.88
N GLN A 248 11.32 -24.97 15.56
CA GLN A 248 10.35 -24.86 14.49
C GLN A 248 9.52 -23.61 14.77
N HIS A 249 9.53 -22.67 13.82
CA HIS A 249 8.67 -21.49 13.84
C HIS A 249 7.22 -21.93 13.68
N GLN A 250 6.63 -22.49 14.73
CA GLN A 250 5.18 -22.56 14.83
C GLN A 250 4.68 -21.13 14.88
N ARG A 251 3.72 -20.80 14.00
CA ARG A 251 3.03 -19.51 14.06
C ARG A 251 2.42 -19.39 15.45
N ARG A 252 3.01 -18.55 16.28
CA ARG A 252 2.50 -18.26 17.61
C ARG A 252 1.15 -17.60 17.43
N GLU A 253 0.11 -18.18 18.01
CA GLU A 253 -1.18 -17.50 18.10
C GLU A 253 -0.95 -16.17 18.81
N LEU A 254 -1.49 -15.09 18.24
CA LEU A 254 -1.37 -13.78 18.85
C LEU A 254 -2.14 -13.79 20.17
N PRO A 255 -1.55 -13.34 21.28
CA PRO A 255 -2.25 -13.27 22.54
C PRO A 255 -3.47 -12.34 22.43
N PRO A 256 -4.40 -12.34 23.40
CA PRO A 256 -5.49 -11.38 23.43
C PRO A 256 -4.98 -9.93 23.34
N PRO A 257 -5.79 -8.98 22.85
CA PRO A 257 -5.39 -7.58 22.84
C PRO A 257 -5.04 -7.06 24.24
N ALA A 258 -3.90 -6.39 24.35
CA ALA A 258 -3.44 -5.68 25.54
C ALA A 258 -4.32 -4.47 25.84
N MET A 259 -4.80 -3.74 24.82
CA MET A 259 -5.60 -2.55 25.04
C MET A 259 -7.09 -2.86 25.00
N GLU A 260 -7.82 -2.33 25.97
CA GLU A 260 -9.28 -2.50 26.06
C GLU A 260 -10.00 -1.98 24.81
N GLY A 261 -9.58 -0.81 24.31
CA GLY A 261 -10.15 -0.24 23.09
C GLY A 261 -9.97 -1.15 21.86
N THR A 262 -8.88 -1.92 21.79
CA THR A 262 -8.65 -2.88 20.71
C THR A 262 -9.59 -4.06 20.81
N ARG A 263 -9.78 -4.58 22.03
CA ARG A 263 -10.72 -5.66 22.32
C ARG A 263 -12.14 -5.25 21.94
N ALA A 264 -12.58 -4.08 22.36
CA ALA A 264 -13.89 -3.53 22.01
C ALA A 264 -14.07 -3.38 20.49
N LEU A 265 -13.05 -2.89 19.77
CA LEU A 265 -13.09 -2.77 18.30
C LEU A 265 -13.21 -4.14 17.61
N LEU A 266 -12.46 -5.14 18.07
CA LEU A 266 -12.54 -6.52 17.55
C LEU A 266 -13.89 -7.16 17.83
N GLN A 267 -14.41 -7.03 19.05
CA GLN A 267 -15.71 -7.57 19.45
C GLN A 267 -16.88 -6.91 18.72
N SER A 268 -16.76 -5.61 18.41
CA SER A 268 -17.84 -4.87 17.73
C SER A 268 -18.09 -5.32 16.29
N GLY A 269 -17.18 -6.08 15.68
CA GLY A 269 -17.23 -6.42 14.25
C GLY A 269 -17.11 -5.21 13.31
N LYS A 270 -16.91 -3.99 13.84
CA LYS A 270 -16.75 -2.75 13.06
C LYS A 270 -15.40 -2.65 12.37
N LEU A 271 -14.48 -3.57 12.64
CA LEU A 271 -13.25 -3.67 11.89
C LEU A 271 -13.58 -4.30 10.55
N HIS A 272 -13.51 -3.51 9.49
CA HIS A 272 -13.55 -4.03 8.14
C HIS A 272 -12.21 -4.74 7.86
N PRO A 273 -12.18 -6.08 7.73
CA PRO A 273 -10.98 -6.82 7.30
C PRO A 273 -10.68 -6.62 5.79
N GLY A 274 -11.40 -5.71 5.13
CA GLY A 274 -11.29 -5.44 3.71
C GLY A 274 -9.89 -5.00 3.30
N SER A 275 -9.43 -5.53 2.18
CA SER A 275 -8.28 -4.96 1.46
C SER A 275 -8.64 -3.54 1.06
N ALA A 276 -8.02 -2.55 1.69
CA ALA A 276 -8.16 -1.17 1.26
C ALA A 276 -7.29 -0.93 0.03
N ARG A 277 -7.85 -0.27 -0.98
CA ARG A 277 -7.10 0.34 -2.08
C ARG A 277 -6.68 1.74 -1.67
N CYS A 278 -5.45 2.10 -1.94
CA CYS A 278 -4.88 3.37 -1.55
C CYS A 278 -4.48 4.16 -2.78
N PHE A 279 -4.94 5.40 -2.84
CA PHE A 279 -4.72 6.29 -3.95
C PHE A 279 -4.04 7.58 -3.49
N ALA A 280 -2.95 7.96 -4.14
CA ALA A 280 -2.27 9.22 -3.88
C ALA A 280 -2.60 10.25 -4.96
N PHE A 281 -2.74 11.50 -4.55
CA PHE A 281 -2.85 12.64 -5.46
C PHE A 281 -1.44 13.08 -5.85
N ARG A 282 -0.95 12.63 -7.01
CA ARG A 282 0.39 12.95 -7.54
C ARG A 282 0.31 13.64 -8.90
N SER A 283 1.34 14.43 -9.21
CA SER A 283 1.58 14.93 -10.57
C SER A 283 1.92 13.76 -11.51
N VAL A 284 1.37 13.79 -12.73
CA VAL A 284 1.64 12.80 -13.79
C VAL A 284 3.14 12.76 -14.14
N GLU A 285 3.82 13.91 -14.08
CA GLU A 285 5.27 13.97 -14.35
C GLU A 285 6.08 13.18 -13.33
N SER A 286 5.65 13.16 -12.07
CA SER A 286 6.29 12.35 -11.03
C SER A 286 6.14 10.85 -11.30
N ALA A 287 5.00 10.45 -11.86
CA ALA A 287 4.72 9.07 -12.23
C ALA A 287 5.48 8.60 -13.47
N SER A 288 5.49 9.40 -14.55
CA SER A 288 6.10 9.01 -15.84
C SER A 288 7.63 9.01 -15.82
N SER A 289 8.24 9.90 -15.04
CA SER A 289 9.70 10.04 -15.01
C SER A 289 10.44 8.93 -14.23
N GLY A 290 9.75 7.87 -13.80
CA GLY A 290 10.30 6.82 -12.93
C GLY A 290 10.67 7.32 -11.53
N LYS A 291 10.34 8.58 -11.23
CA LYS A 291 10.69 9.31 -10.01
C LYS A 291 9.79 8.93 -8.83
N ALA A 292 8.57 8.46 -9.06
CA ALA A 292 7.61 8.08 -8.01
C ALA A 292 7.76 6.64 -7.44
N ARG A 293 8.91 5.97 -7.61
CA ARG A 293 9.08 4.56 -7.20
C ARG A 293 9.03 4.32 -5.69
N SER A 294 9.21 5.34 -4.86
CA SER A 294 9.28 5.17 -3.39
C SER A 294 7.97 4.67 -2.76
N ARG A 295 6.85 4.83 -3.46
CA ARG A 295 5.51 4.33 -3.12
C ARG A 295 4.88 3.67 -4.34
N ALA A 296 5.62 2.78 -5.00
CA ALA A 296 5.27 2.13 -6.27
C ALA A 296 3.94 1.35 -6.27
N ARG A 297 3.27 1.24 -5.11
CA ARG A 297 2.07 0.44 -4.91
C ARG A 297 0.84 1.26 -4.49
N VAL A 298 1.01 2.55 -4.24
CA VAL A 298 -0.14 3.44 -4.05
C VAL A 298 -0.56 3.90 -5.44
N GLU A 299 -1.79 3.58 -5.82
CA GLU A 299 -2.33 3.90 -7.14
C GLU A 299 -2.41 5.42 -7.32
N GLN A 300 -2.17 5.92 -8.53
CA GLN A 300 -2.34 7.35 -8.78
C GLN A 300 -3.83 7.66 -8.94
N MET A 301 -4.34 8.58 -8.14
CA MET A 301 -5.72 9.06 -8.31
C MET A 301 -5.82 9.87 -9.60
N ARG A 302 -6.83 9.55 -10.43
CA ARG A 302 -7.22 10.40 -11.55
C ARG A 302 -8.21 11.44 -11.05
N TRP A 303 -7.89 12.71 -11.29
CA TRP A 303 -8.70 13.83 -10.83
C TRP A 303 -8.76 14.93 -11.90
N ARG A 304 -9.79 15.77 -11.80
CA ARG A 304 -9.97 16.99 -12.59
C ARG A 304 -10.24 18.17 -11.67
N SER A 305 -9.94 19.36 -12.16
CA SER A 305 -10.01 20.59 -11.39
C SER A 305 -10.73 21.69 -12.17
N ALA A 306 -11.45 22.53 -11.45
CA ALA A 306 -12.18 23.67 -11.98
C ALA A 306 -12.23 24.78 -10.93
N HIS A 307 -12.61 25.97 -11.35
CA HIS A 307 -12.95 27.08 -10.46
C HIS A 307 -14.40 27.50 -10.70
N CYS A 308 -15.20 27.45 -9.64
CA CYS A 308 -16.64 27.65 -9.67
C CYS A 308 -17.06 28.86 -8.82
N GLY A 309 -17.83 29.79 -9.39
CA GLY A 309 -18.52 30.84 -8.66
C GLY A 309 -19.56 30.28 -7.68
N THR A 310 -19.83 30.99 -6.58
CA THR A 310 -20.78 30.55 -5.53
C THR A 310 -22.15 30.21 -6.14
N GLY A 311 -22.64 28.99 -5.90
CA GLY A 311 -23.90 28.51 -6.46
C GLY A 311 -23.82 27.92 -7.87
N GLU A 312 -22.71 28.08 -8.60
CA GLU A 312 -22.56 27.52 -9.95
C GLU A 312 -22.43 26.01 -9.94
N SER A 313 -23.08 25.37 -10.92
CA SER A 313 -22.89 23.96 -11.25
C SER A 313 -21.58 23.75 -12.02
N MET A 314 -21.05 22.53 -12.04
CA MET A 314 -19.75 22.28 -12.69
C MET A 314 -19.73 22.65 -14.19
N GLY A 315 -20.85 22.50 -14.90
CA GLY A 315 -20.94 22.86 -16.32
C GLY A 315 -20.79 24.37 -16.59
N GLN A 316 -20.90 25.20 -15.55
CA GLN A 316 -20.70 26.65 -15.62
C GLN A 316 -19.31 27.07 -15.11
N CYS A 317 -18.53 26.14 -14.54
CA CYS A 317 -17.24 26.46 -13.96
C CYS A 317 -16.17 26.66 -15.03
N VAL A 318 -15.21 27.54 -14.75
CA VAL A 318 -14.03 27.70 -15.59
C VAL A 318 -13.10 26.52 -15.32
N HIS A 319 -12.97 25.63 -16.31
CA HIS A 319 -12.01 24.54 -16.27
C HIS A 319 -10.59 25.07 -16.53
N SER A 320 -9.63 24.62 -15.72
CA SER A 320 -8.22 24.88 -15.95
C SER A 320 -7.74 24.06 -17.15
N HIS A 321 -7.86 24.64 -18.36
CA HIS A 321 -7.52 24.11 -19.70
C HIS A 321 -8.03 22.70 -20.06
N PRO A 322 -8.70 22.52 -21.21
CA PRO A 322 -9.26 21.23 -21.66
C PRO A 322 -8.22 20.34 -22.38
N SER A 323 -6.95 20.41 -22.02
CA SER A 323 -5.98 19.46 -22.56
C SER A 323 -6.32 18.07 -22.00
N ASN A 324 -6.44 17.10 -22.89
CA ASN A 324 -7.04 15.77 -22.69
C ASN A 324 -6.26 14.86 -21.70
N HIS A 325 -5.39 15.40 -20.86
CA HIS A 325 -4.57 14.63 -19.93
C HIS A 325 -5.05 14.83 -18.48
N PRO A 326 -5.73 13.84 -17.88
CA PRO A 326 -6.07 13.87 -16.45
C PRO A 326 -4.79 13.96 -15.60
N GLY A 327 -4.56 15.11 -14.96
CA GLY A 327 -3.45 15.39 -14.05
C GLY A 327 -2.39 16.39 -14.56
N GLU A 328 -2.76 17.31 -15.44
CA GLU A 328 -1.82 18.17 -16.18
C GLU A 328 -1.23 19.34 -15.37
N ARG A 329 0.12 19.29 -15.27
CA ARG A 329 1.15 20.34 -15.32
C ARG A 329 1.05 21.68 -14.60
N THR A 330 0.02 22.01 -13.83
CA THR A 330 0.14 23.18 -12.94
C THR A 330 1.13 22.83 -11.82
N SER A 331 2.40 23.14 -12.06
CA SER A 331 3.46 23.04 -11.07
C SER A 331 3.06 23.83 -9.83
N CYS A 332 3.38 23.28 -8.65
CA CYS A 332 3.06 23.94 -7.39
C CYS A 332 3.60 25.39 -7.41
N PRO A 333 2.80 26.42 -7.06
CA PRO A 333 3.05 27.84 -7.35
C PRO A 333 4.19 28.48 -6.53
N VAL A 334 5.18 27.70 -6.17
CA VAL A 334 6.31 28.06 -5.30
C VAL A 334 7.56 28.36 -6.12
N SER A 335 7.38 28.79 -7.37
CA SER A 335 8.44 29.39 -8.17
C SER A 335 8.67 30.81 -7.67
N ARG A 336 9.94 31.21 -7.47
CA ARG A 336 10.37 32.58 -7.10
C ARG A 336 9.81 33.68 -8.03
N SER A 337 9.18 33.32 -9.15
CA SER A 337 8.64 34.23 -10.15
C SER A 337 7.16 34.62 -9.96
N VAL A 338 6.47 34.19 -8.91
CA VAL A 338 5.05 34.62 -8.68
C VAL A 338 4.95 36.04 -8.10
N GLY A 339 6.06 36.67 -7.74
CA GLY A 339 6.12 38.02 -7.17
C GLY A 339 5.68 39.20 -8.06
N ALA A 340 5.05 38.97 -9.22
CA ALA A 340 4.54 40.05 -10.06
C ALA A 340 3.24 39.72 -10.82
N ALA A 341 2.73 38.49 -10.76
CA ALA A 341 1.45 38.18 -11.38
C ALA A 341 0.34 38.58 -10.39
N PRO A 342 -0.50 39.59 -10.69
CA PRO A 342 -1.56 40.00 -9.79
C PRO A 342 -2.46 38.80 -9.48
N ALA A 343 -2.96 38.73 -8.25
CA ALA A 343 -3.84 37.64 -7.82
C ALA A 343 -5.03 37.42 -8.79
N SER A 344 -5.40 38.39 -9.63
CA SER A 344 -6.42 38.24 -10.68
C SER A 344 -6.05 37.30 -11.84
N SER A 345 -4.77 37.04 -12.15
CA SER A 345 -4.39 36.30 -13.38
C SER A 345 -4.35 34.77 -13.23
N VAL A 346 -4.30 34.26 -12.00
CA VAL A 346 -4.18 32.82 -11.70
C VAL A 346 -5.57 32.23 -11.43
N ARG A 347 -6.34 31.94 -12.49
CA ARG A 347 -7.63 31.22 -12.43
C ARG A 347 -7.44 29.72 -12.15
N HIS A 348 -6.66 29.35 -11.14
CA HIS A 348 -6.37 27.94 -10.88
C HIS A 348 -7.31 27.37 -9.82
N GLY A 349 -7.86 26.18 -10.10
CA GLY A 349 -8.51 25.35 -9.09
C GLY A 349 -7.47 24.66 -8.21
N TRP A 350 -7.55 23.34 -8.10
CA TRP A 350 -6.57 22.49 -7.45
C TRP A 350 -5.36 22.20 -8.33
N PHE A 351 -4.17 22.11 -7.74
CA PHE A 351 -2.93 21.78 -8.41
C PHE A 351 -2.11 20.75 -7.61
N ALA A 352 -1.33 19.92 -8.30
CA ALA A 352 -0.45 18.94 -7.64
C ALA A 352 0.72 19.65 -6.95
N CYS A 353 1.03 19.25 -5.72
CA CYS A 353 2.16 19.77 -4.98
C CYS A 353 2.88 18.69 -4.17
N ASP A 354 4.17 18.52 -4.49
CA ASP A 354 5.06 17.57 -3.80
C ASP A 354 5.65 18.16 -2.50
N TYR A 355 5.17 19.33 -2.06
CA TYR A 355 5.59 20.02 -0.85
C TYR A 355 4.38 20.49 -0.05
N ALA A 356 4.52 20.57 1.27
CA ALA A 356 3.64 21.39 2.09
C ALA A 356 3.91 22.87 1.76
N LEU A 357 2.87 23.68 1.69
CA LEU A 357 3.02 25.12 1.61
C LEU A 357 3.01 25.70 3.02
N VAL A 358 4.01 26.52 3.33
CA VAL A 358 4.11 27.21 4.62
C VAL A 358 3.92 28.69 4.37
N PHE A 359 3.03 29.32 5.11
CA PHE A 359 2.82 30.75 4.98
C PHE A 359 3.94 31.52 5.68
N ASN A 360 4.67 32.34 4.93
CA ASN A 360 5.67 33.24 5.48
C ASN A 360 5.03 34.58 5.81
N ARG A 361 4.92 34.88 7.11
CA ARG A 361 4.32 36.12 7.62
C ARG A 361 5.08 37.37 7.20
N THR A 362 6.39 37.29 7.04
CA THR A 362 7.24 38.43 6.67
C THR A 362 7.05 38.79 5.21
N SER A 363 7.01 37.80 4.31
CA SER A 363 6.82 38.07 2.88
C SER A 363 5.36 38.17 2.45
N GLY A 364 4.42 37.68 3.28
CA GLY A 364 3.02 37.60 2.89
C GLY A 364 2.72 36.46 1.90
N GLU A 365 3.67 35.56 1.65
CA GLU A 365 3.60 34.55 0.59
C GLU A 365 3.69 33.11 1.12
N TYR A 366 3.23 32.14 0.33
CA TYR A 366 3.48 30.72 0.59
C TYR A 366 4.85 30.30 0.07
N VAL A 367 5.66 29.71 0.94
CA VAL A 367 6.98 29.15 0.61
C VAL A 367 6.97 27.62 0.65
N ARG A 368 7.99 27.00 0.05
CA ARG A 368 8.16 25.53 0.05
C ARG A 368 8.47 25.05 1.45
N GLY A 369 7.61 24.21 1.99
CA GLY A 369 7.84 23.45 3.21
C GLY A 369 8.44 22.07 2.95
N LYS A 370 8.14 21.14 3.86
CA LYS A 370 8.59 19.74 3.76
C LYS A 370 7.96 19.04 2.55
N ARG A 371 8.66 18.06 1.99
CA ARG A 371 8.12 17.23 0.90
C ARG A 371 6.95 16.40 1.39
N THR A 372 5.80 16.57 0.75
CA THR A 372 4.61 15.73 0.95
C THR A 372 3.83 15.74 -0.36
N ASP A 373 3.45 14.58 -0.86
CA ASP A 373 2.56 14.49 -2.02
C ASP A 373 1.16 15.02 -1.66
N GLY A 374 0.43 15.47 -2.67
CA GLY A 374 -0.97 15.87 -2.56
C GLY A 374 -1.38 16.86 -3.64
N VAL A 375 -2.64 17.27 -3.60
CA VAL A 375 -3.18 18.38 -4.37
C VAL A 375 -3.59 19.49 -3.41
N VAL A 376 -3.37 20.74 -3.83
CA VAL A 376 -3.58 21.93 -3.02
C VAL A 376 -4.52 22.87 -3.73
N ALA A 377 -5.42 23.48 -2.97
CA ALA A 377 -6.17 24.65 -3.36
C ALA A 377 -5.83 25.83 -2.44
N LEU A 378 -5.88 27.05 -2.98
CA LEU A 378 -5.56 28.29 -2.27
C LEU A 378 -6.67 29.34 -2.34
N ARG A 379 -7.80 29.03 -3.00
CA ARG A 379 -8.84 30.01 -3.33
C ARG A 379 -10.25 29.43 -3.22
N PRO A 380 -11.21 30.18 -2.67
CA PRO A 380 -12.64 29.81 -2.70
C PRO A 380 -13.09 29.43 -4.10
N GLY A 381 -14.04 28.52 -4.22
CA GLY A 381 -14.56 28.06 -5.52
C GLY A 381 -13.69 27.02 -6.24
N ALA A 382 -12.43 26.83 -5.83
CA ALA A 382 -11.58 25.76 -6.35
C ALA A 382 -12.24 24.39 -6.09
N THR A 383 -12.52 23.66 -7.15
CA THR A 383 -13.25 22.39 -7.10
C THR A 383 -12.41 21.28 -7.71
N ILE A 384 -12.31 20.15 -7.02
CA ILE A 384 -11.66 18.93 -7.51
C ILE A 384 -12.69 17.80 -7.54
N GLU A 385 -12.61 16.99 -8.58
CA GLU A 385 -13.37 15.76 -8.69
C GLU A 385 -12.49 14.59 -9.04
N PHE A 386 -12.81 13.44 -8.47
CA PHE A 386 -12.09 12.20 -8.72
C PHE A 386 -13.04 10.99 -8.61
N GLY A 387 -12.72 9.96 -9.38
CA GLY A 387 -13.50 8.71 -9.39
C GLY A 387 -13.13 7.84 -8.20
N VAL A 388 -14.13 7.23 -7.57
CA VAL A 388 -13.95 6.15 -6.61
C VAL A 388 -14.30 4.86 -7.34
N ALA A 389 -13.30 4.01 -7.59
CA ALA A 389 -13.52 2.73 -8.23
C ALA A 389 -14.28 1.82 -7.27
N VAL A 390 -15.57 1.58 -7.54
CA VAL A 390 -16.38 0.65 -6.76
C VAL A 390 -16.67 -0.58 -7.60
N GLU A 391 -15.66 -1.43 -7.77
CA GLU A 391 -15.75 -2.63 -8.62
C GLU A 391 -16.77 -3.63 -8.06
N ALA A 392 -16.89 -3.69 -6.73
CA ALA A 392 -17.87 -4.51 -6.00
C ALA A 392 -19.34 -4.15 -6.32
N TRP A 393 -19.60 -2.98 -6.91
CA TRP A 393 -20.96 -2.56 -7.28
C TRP A 393 -21.36 -2.94 -8.69
N ARG A 394 -20.50 -3.64 -9.46
CA ARG A 394 -20.96 -4.27 -10.69
C ARG A 394 -22.14 -5.15 -10.31
N PRO A 395 -23.38 -4.80 -10.74
CA PRO A 395 -24.51 -5.62 -10.40
C PRO A 395 -24.17 -7.00 -10.93
N LEU A 396 -24.11 -7.98 -10.04
CA LEU A 396 -24.26 -9.36 -10.42
C LEU A 396 -25.59 -9.35 -11.18
N ARG A 397 -25.54 -9.20 -12.51
CA ARG A 397 -26.67 -9.28 -13.44
C ARG A 397 -27.17 -10.71 -13.36
N ARG A 398 -27.74 -11.08 -12.21
CA ARG A 398 -28.56 -12.26 -12.07
C ARG A 398 -29.78 -11.94 -12.92
N LYS A 399 -29.92 -12.68 -14.02
CA LYS A 399 -31.01 -12.59 -14.99
C LYS A 399 -32.41 -12.89 -14.41
N LYS A 400 -32.58 -12.98 -13.09
CA LYS A 400 -33.88 -13.19 -12.47
C LYS A 400 -34.17 -12.02 -11.51
N PRO A 401 -35.22 -11.23 -11.77
CA PRO A 401 -35.78 -10.31 -10.78
C PRO A 401 -35.99 -11.08 -9.49
N LEU A 402 -35.35 -10.65 -8.40
CA LEU A 402 -35.67 -11.20 -7.09
C LEU A 402 -37.05 -10.63 -6.75
N GLU A 403 -38.05 -11.50 -6.68
CA GLU A 403 -39.43 -11.12 -6.39
C GLU A 403 -39.52 -10.31 -5.10
N THR A 404 -40.37 -9.31 -5.19
CA THR A 404 -40.57 -8.18 -4.30
C THR A 404 -41.01 -8.59 -2.90
N GLY A 405 -40.22 -8.23 -1.87
CA GLY A 405 -40.71 -8.24 -0.51
C GLY A 405 -39.63 -8.11 0.56
N ARG A 406 -39.47 -6.91 1.13
CA ARG A 406 -38.85 -6.62 2.44
C ARG A 406 -37.32 -6.69 2.63
N GLY A 407 -36.50 -6.91 1.60
CA GLY A 407 -35.03 -7.01 1.75
C GLY A 407 -34.16 -5.76 1.47
N ALA A 408 -34.73 -4.60 1.13
CA ALA A 408 -33.97 -3.49 0.51
C ALA A 408 -33.05 -2.67 1.45
N ALA A 409 -33.05 -2.92 2.77
CA ALA A 409 -32.34 -2.06 3.73
C ALA A 409 -30.82 -2.32 3.85
N ASN A 410 -30.30 -3.43 3.31
CA ASN A 410 -28.90 -3.85 3.52
C ASN A 410 -28.09 -3.92 2.22
N LEU A 411 -28.16 -2.88 1.38
CA LEU A 411 -27.23 -2.78 0.26
C LEU A 411 -25.79 -2.59 0.77
N PRO A 412 -24.78 -3.20 0.11
CA PRO A 412 -23.39 -3.07 0.52
C PRO A 412 -22.95 -1.61 0.49
N ARG A 413 -22.58 -1.07 1.66
CA ARG A 413 -21.99 0.26 1.80
C ARG A 413 -20.50 0.17 1.52
N ALA A 414 -20.02 0.95 0.55
CA ALA A 414 -18.59 1.13 0.35
C ALA A 414 -18.11 2.29 1.22
N CYS A 415 -16.90 2.20 1.76
CA CYS A 415 -16.34 3.26 2.61
C CYS A 415 -15.10 3.83 1.93
N ALA A 416 -15.08 5.14 1.75
CA ALA A 416 -13.90 5.89 1.37
C ALA A 416 -13.37 6.67 2.57
N THR A 417 -12.07 6.92 2.68
CA THR A 417 -11.50 7.82 3.69
C THR A 417 -10.64 8.86 3.00
N LEU A 418 -10.95 10.13 3.25
CA LEU A 418 -10.17 11.27 2.76
C LEU A 418 -9.08 11.61 3.76
N HIS A 419 -7.84 11.69 3.30
CA HIS A 419 -6.69 12.12 4.09
C HIS A 419 -6.28 13.51 3.64
N TYR A 420 -6.28 14.47 4.56
CA TYR A 420 -6.03 15.88 4.27
C TYR A 420 -5.15 16.51 5.36
N LEU A 421 -4.38 17.52 4.98
CA LEU A 421 -3.50 18.21 5.91
C LEU A 421 -4.35 19.21 6.72
N THR A 422 -4.28 19.10 8.03
CA THR A 422 -4.75 20.13 8.95
C THR A 422 -3.57 20.97 9.43
N SER A 423 -3.79 22.26 9.71
CA SER A 423 -2.78 23.16 10.28
C SER A 423 -3.43 24.28 11.09
N TYR A 424 -2.64 25.08 11.78
CA TYR A 424 -3.09 26.07 12.76
C TYR A 424 -3.31 27.48 12.20
N GLU A 425 -2.94 27.75 10.94
CA GLU A 425 -3.13 29.07 10.34
C GLU A 425 -3.43 29.00 8.83
N ARG A 426 -4.27 29.93 8.37
CA ARG A 426 -4.63 30.16 6.96
C ARG A 426 -5.16 28.94 6.20
N GLN A 427 -5.72 27.98 6.91
CA GLN A 427 -6.40 26.81 6.37
C GLN A 427 -7.84 27.12 5.96
N GLY A 428 -8.23 26.56 4.81
CA GLY A 428 -9.57 26.68 4.26
C GLY A 428 -10.53 25.57 4.74
N ARG A 429 -11.79 25.71 4.35
CA ARG A 429 -12.82 24.69 4.53
C ARG A 429 -13.24 24.15 3.16
N ALA A 430 -13.50 22.86 3.04
CA ALA A 430 -13.91 22.24 1.78
C ALA A 430 -15.22 21.45 1.96
N ALA A 431 -16.23 21.75 1.15
CA ALA A 431 -17.44 20.95 1.06
C ALA A 431 -17.17 19.68 0.24
N VAL A 432 -17.58 18.54 0.79
CA VAL A 432 -17.51 17.21 0.18
C VAL A 432 -18.90 16.81 -0.24
N SER A 433 -19.03 16.29 -1.47
CA SER A 433 -20.28 15.72 -1.99
C SER A 433 -19.96 14.56 -2.94
N CYS A 434 -20.93 13.68 -3.17
CA CYS A 434 -20.83 12.57 -4.12
C CYS A 434 -21.83 12.73 -5.25
N PHE A 435 -21.46 12.27 -6.44
CA PHE A 435 -22.29 12.32 -7.64
C PHE A 435 -21.99 11.15 -8.58
N GLY A 436 -22.78 11.01 -9.65
CA GLY A 436 -22.71 9.86 -10.56
C GLY A 436 -23.56 8.70 -10.03
N SER A 437 -23.00 7.49 -9.96
CA SER A 437 -23.72 6.29 -9.49
C SER A 437 -23.76 6.13 -7.97
N CYS A 438 -23.17 7.07 -7.21
CA CYS A 438 -23.16 7.04 -5.75
C CYS A 438 -23.78 8.28 -5.10
N ARG A 439 -24.21 8.10 -3.85
CA ARG A 439 -24.62 9.13 -2.91
C ARG A 439 -23.80 9.02 -1.63
N CYS A 440 -23.50 10.17 -1.05
CA CYS A 440 -23.04 10.31 0.31
C CYS A 440 -23.68 11.56 0.90
N ASP A 441 -23.83 11.59 2.22
CA ASP A 441 -24.29 12.79 2.91
C ASP A 441 -23.25 13.91 2.72
N PRO A 442 -23.63 15.09 2.20
CA PRO A 442 -22.70 16.19 2.06
C PRO A 442 -22.18 16.65 3.43
N PHE A 443 -20.90 16.99 3.53
CA PHE A 443 -20.31 17.51 4.76
C PHE A 443 -19.16 18.49 4.46
N VAL A 444 -18.69 19.19 5.49
CA VAL A 444 -17.57 20.14 5.37
C VAL A 444 -16.36 19.63 6.12
N LEU A 445 -15.22 19.59 5.43
CA LEU A 445 -13.91 19.42 6.02
C LEU A 445 -13.35 20.77 6.42
N ASP A 446 -12.99 20.94 7.69
CA ASP A 446 -12.22 22.08 8.15
C ASP A 446 -10.74 21.67 8.27
N ALA A 447 -9.87 22.27 7.46
CA ALA A 447 -8.44 22.01 7.55
C ALA A 447 -7.77 22.81 8.68
N HIS A 448 -8.49 23.68 9.38
CA HIS A 448 -7.93 24.38 10.54
C HIS A 448 -8.00 23.52 11.80
N SER A 449 -6.84 23.18 12.35
CA SER A 449 -6.72 22.62 13.69
C SER A 449 -6.48 23.75 14.68
N ARG A 450 -7.41 23.96 15.61
CA ARG A 450 -7.14 24.79 16.79
C ARG A 450 -6.26 23.99 17.73
N PRO A 451 -4.98 24.36 17.94
CA PRO A 451 -4.17 23.66 18.93
C PRO A 451 -4.88 23.79 20.28
N SER A 452 -4.92 22.70 21.05
CA SER A 452 -5.36 22.77 22.45
C SER A 452 -4.56 23.83 23.21
N ARG A 453 -5.07 24.34 24.32
CA ARG A 453 -4.34 25.34 25.14
C ARG A 453 -2.96 24.76 25.51
N GLY A 454 -1.88 25.34 24.97
CA GLY A 454 -0.51 24.82 25.12
C GLY A 454 -0.09 23.70 24.13
N GLY A 455 -0.89 23.41 23.10
CA GLY A 455 -0.59 22.43 22.05
C GLY A 455 0.38 22.95 20.98
N ARG A 456 1.13 22.04 20.34
CA ARG A 456 2.06 22.40 19.26
C ARG A 456 1.28 22.90 18.06
N ARG A 457 1.78 23.99 17.50
CA ARG A 457 1.39 24.48 16.18
C ARG A 457 2.07 23.62 15.12
N VAL A 458 1.49 22.45 14.86
CA VAL A 458 1.98 21.53 13.82
C VAL A 458 0.87 21.27 12.82
N SER A 459 1.28 21.02 11.59
CA SER A 459 0.38 20.45 10.60
C SER A 459 0.34 18.94 10.78
N ILE A 460 -0.85 18.35 10.76
CA ILE A 460 -1.09 16.92 10.98
C ILE A 460 -1.98 16.40 9.86
N THR A 461 -1.71 15.19 9.37
CA THR A 461 -2.63 14.51 8.47
C THR A 461 -3.88 14.11 9.27
N ALA A 462 -5.04 14.61 8.89
CA ALA A 462 -6.33 14.20 9.41
C ALA A 462 -7.04 13.27 8.43
N GLU A 463 -7.97 12.46 8.94
CA GLU A 463 -8.75 11.53 8.13
C GLU A 463 -10.25 11.73 8.36
N ARG A 464 -11.05 11.54 7.31
CA ARG A 464 -12.51 11.54 7.39
C ARG A 464 -13.09 10.43 6.53
N GLY A 465 -13.80 9.50 7.18
CA GLY A 465 -14.57 8.47 6.51
C GLY A 465 -15.78 9.07 5.78
N VAL A 466 -16.10 8.50 4.63
CA VAL A 466 -17.22 8.82 3.75
C VAL A 466 -17.91 7.51 3.41
N GLU A 467 -19.15 7.40 3.85
CA GLU A 467 -20.01 6.28 3.49
C GLU A 467 -20.61 6.53 2.11
N LEU A 468 -20.41 5.57 1.21
CA LEU A 468 -20.90 5.61 -0.17
C LEU A 468 -22.03 4.60 -0.32
N SER A 469 -23.15 5.07 -0.82
CA SER A 469 -24.32 4.27 -1.17
C SER A 469 -24.60 4.34 -2.67
N VAL A 470 -25.12 3.25 -3.26
CA VAL A 470 -25.49 3.23 -4.69
C VAL A 470 -26.79 4.00 -4.89
N SER A 471 -26.83 4.88 -5.88
CA SER A 471 -28.07 5.52 -6.32
C SER A 471 -28.70 4.71 -7.45
N ASN A 472 -29.78 3.98 -7.16
CA ASN A 472 -30.60 3.30 -8.20
C ASN A 472 -31.57 4.25 -8.91
N ASP A 473 -31.56 5.52 -8.53
CA ASP A 473 -32.51 6.52 -8.99
C ASP A 473 -32.19 6.96 -10.42
N SER A 474 -32.66 6.18 -11.39
CA SER A 474 -32.70 6.57 -12.80
C SER A 474 -33.72 7.68 -13.09
N SER A 475 -34.55 8.04 -12.10
CA SER A 475 -35.63 9.04 -12.21
C SER A 475 -35.21 10.45 -11.83
N ARG A 476 -33.99 10.68 -11.35
CA ARG A 476 -33.55 12.05 -11.04
C ARG A 476 -33.38 12.82 -12.36
N PRO A 477 -34.09 13.96 -12.55
CA PRO A 477 -33.85 14.85 -13.68
C PRO A 477 -32.35 15.12 -13.72
N SER A 478 -31.71 14.88 -14.85
CA SER A 478 -30.34 15.32 -15.07
C SER A 478 -30.32 16.83 -14.85
N ASP A 479 -29.90 17.28 -13.66
CA ASP A 479 -29.84 18.68 -13.25
C ASP A 479 -29.05 19.48 -14.29
N GLY A 480 -29.72 20.02 -15.32
CA GLY A 480 -29.26 21.01 -16.30
C GLY A 480 -27.84 20.89 -16.86
N ALA A 481 -27.17 19.74 -16.71
CA ALA A 481 -25.74 19.61 -16.94
C ALA A 481 -25.52 19.47 -18.44
N SER A 482 -25.24 20.61 -19.08
CA SER A 482 -24.70 20.71 -20.44
C SER A 482 -23.70 19.58 -20.68
N SER A 483 -24.01 18.73 -21.65
CA SER A 483 -23.36 17.47 -21.93
C SER A 483 -22.01 17.65 -22.65
N THR A 484 -21.14 18.54 -22.17
CA THR A 484 -19.74 18.56 -22.58
C THR A 484 -19.00 17.43 -21.86
N SER A 485 -19.21 16.27 -22.48
CA SER A 485 -18.72 14.94 -22.21
C SER A 485 -17.34 14.87 -21.53
N ILE A 486 -17.30 14.31 -20.31
CA ILE A 486 -16.45 13.13 -20.15
C ILE A 486 -16.92 12.22 -21.28
N GLN A 487 -16.11 12.01 -22.33
CA GLN A 487 -16.42 10.99 -23.32
C GLN A 487 -16.72 9.72 -22.53
N ARG A 488 -18.01 9.45 -22.35
CA ARG A 488 -18.55 8.19 -21.89
C ARG A 488 -18.08 7.24 -22.98
N ARG A 489 -16.86 6.70 -22.83
CA ARG A 489 -16.56 5.42 -23.42
C ARG A 489 -17.73 4.56 -22.97
N SER A 490 -18.50 4.10 -23.93
CA SER A 490 -19.80 3.44 -23.80
C SER A 490 -19.72 2.08 -23.09
N THR A 491 -18.74 1.89 -22.20
CA THR A 491 -18.51 0.65 -21.46
C THR A 491 -19.58 0.39 -20.39
N GLY A 492 -20.58 1.27 -20.24
CA GLY A 492 -21.72 1.06 -19.33
C GLY A 492 -21.33 0.94 -17.86
N GLU A 493 -20.13 1.40 -17.49
CA GLU A 493 -19.60 1.24 -16.15
C GLU A 493 -20.11 2.36 -15.24
N ALA A 494 -20.82 1.99 -14.18
CA ALA A 494 -21.38 2.91 -13.22
C ALA A 494 -20.26 3.56 -12.39
N SER A 495 -19.82 4.75 -12.79
CA SER A 495 -18.75 5.47 -12.10
C SER A 495 -19.27 6.31 -10.92
N CYS A 496 -18.74 6.04 -9.71
CA CYS A 496 -18.92 6.88 -8.53
C CYS A 496 -17.86 7.98 -8.52
N TYR A 497 -18.27 9.22 -8.25
CA TYR A 497 -17.35 10.34 -8.15
C TYR A 497 -17.56 11.12 -6.85
N MET A 498 -16.45 11.63 -6.32
CA MET A 498 -16.44 12.58 -5.21
C MET A 498 -16.03 13.95 -5.71
N ARG A 499 -16.64 14.98 -5.13
CA ARG A 499 -16.36 16.40 -5.38
C ARG A 499 -15.96 17.08 -4.08
N LEU A 500 -14.82 17.76 -4.10
CA LEU A 500 -14.39 18.66 -3.04
C LEU A 500 -14.35 20.08 -3.57
N ARG A 501 -15.10 20.98 -2.94
CA ARG A 501 -15.15 22.40 -3.29
C ARG A 501 -14.64 23.24 -2.13
N LEU A 502 -13.61 24.04 -2.39
CA LEU A 502 -13.11 24.97 -1.39
C LEU A 502 -14.10 26.11 -1.18
N LEU A 503 -14.44 26.35 0.08
CA LEU A 503 -15.44 27.30 0.50
C LEU A 503 -14.85 28.71 0.69
N ASN A 504 -15.74 29.71 0.61
CA ASN A 504 -15.39 31.09 0.93
C ASN A 504 -15.30 31.32 2.44
N GLU A 505 -15.98 30.49 3.24
CA GLU A 505 -15.80 30.50 4.68
C GLU A 505 -14.47 29.86 5.07
N THR A 506 -13.73 30.56 5.93
CA THR A 506 -12.51 30.06 6.56
C THR A 506 -12.62 30.19 8.07
N SER A 507 -12.04 29.24 8.79
CA SER A 507 -11.95 29.27 10.26
C SER A 507 -10.62 29.84 10.74
N SER A 508 -9.70 30.21 9.84
CA SER A 508 -8.34 30.70 10.17
C SER A 508 -7.82 31.83 9.26
N GLY A 509 -8.70 32.49 8.52
CA GLY A 509 -8.37 33.66 7.70
C GLY A 509 -7.60 33.35 6.40
N GLY A 510 -7.67 32.11 5.92
CA GLY A 510 -7.07 31.71 4.64
C GLY A 510 -7.72 30.49 4.01
N HIS A 511 -7.30 30.18 2.79
CA HIS A 511 -7.91 29.14 1.95
C HIS A 511 -6.90 28.06 1.56
N HIS A 512 -5.83 27.85 2.32
CA HIS A 512 -4.94 26.73 2.05
C HIS A 512 -5.65 25.42 2.42
N PHE A 513 -5.80 24.52 1.46
CA PHE A 513 -6.31 23.17 1.71
C PHE A 513 -5.50 22.17 0.92
N LYS A 514 -5.00 21.13 1.60
CA LYS A 514 -4.21 20.08 0.95
C LYS A 514 -4.87 18.72 1.15
N LEU A 515 -5.25 18.08 0.05
CA LEU A 515 -5.73 16.71 0.01
C LEU A 515 -4.56 15.79 -0.38
N GLN A 516 -4.28 14.77 0.42
CA GLN A 516 -3.06 13.96 0.28
C GLN A 516 -3.34 12.58 -0.32
N MET A 517 -4.35 11.89 0.20
CA MET A 517 -4.64 10.50 -0.13
C MET A 517 -6.15 10.21 -0.05
N LEU A 518 -6.60 9.25 -0.84
CA LEU A 518 -7.89 8.59 -0.69
C LEU A 518 -7.63 7.12 -0.39
N THR A 519 -8.30 6.57 0.61
CA THR A 519 -8.38 5.12 0.79
C THR A 519 -9.79 4.65 0.53
N HIS A 520 -9.92 3.47 -0.06
CA HIS A 520 -11.20 2.88 -0.40
C HIS A 520 -11.21 1.45 0.12
N THR A 521 -12.11 1.14 1.04
CA THR A 521 -12.35 -0.22 1.53
C THR A 521 -13.59 -0.75 0.84
N GLU A 522 -13.41 -1.79 0.05
CA GLU A 522 -14.55 -2.52 -0.51
C GLU A 522 -15.22 -3.34 0.59
N PRO A 523 -16.58 -3.36 0.63
CA PRO A 523 -17.29 -4.25 1.52
C PRO A 523 -16.95 -5.67 1.09
N GLN A 524 -16.33 -6.43 2.00
CA GLN A 524 -16.22 -7.86 1.78
C GLN A 524 -17.64 -8.42 1.83
N HIS A 525 -18.13 -8.93 0.69
CA HIS A 525 -19.33 -9.74 0.68
C HIS A 525 -19.05 -11.00 1.49
N THR A 526 -19.35 -10.98 2.78
CA THR A 526 -19.52 -12.19 3.59
C THR A 526 -20.75 -12.90 3.04
N LYS A 527 -20.52 -13.74 2.04
CA LYS A 527 -21.54 -14.61 1.46
C LYS A 527 -21.91 -15.62 2.56
N ILE A 528 -22.91 -15.30 3.38
CA ILE A 528 -23.58 -16.29 4.22
C ILE A 528 -24.35 -17.20 3.26
N MET A 529 -23.72 -18.26 2.79
CA MET A 529 -24.36 -19.29 1.99
C MET A 529 -24.99 -20.33 2.93
N GLY A 530 -26.31 -20.23 3.14
CA GLY A 530 -27.10 -21.37 3.55
C GLY A 530 -27.05 -22.46 2.47
N LEU A 531 -26.69 -23.68 2.85
CA LEU A 531 -26.58 -24.84 1.97
C LEU A 531 -27.96 -25.33 1.52
N ALA A 532 -28.21 -25.33 0.21
CA ALA A 532 -29.12 -26.25 -0.45
C ALA A 532 -28.34 -26.93 -1.60
N VAL A 533 -28.24 -28.25 -1.54
CA VAL A 533 -27.46 -29.10 -2.46
C VAL A 533 -28.31 -29.39 -3.70
N GLY A 534 -27.73 -29.16 -4.89
CA GLY A 534 -28.30 -29.55 -6.17
C GLY A 534 -27.18 -29.72 -7.22
N LEU A 535 -26.97 -30.98 -7.63
CA LEU A 535 -25.92 -31.44 -8.55
C LEU A 535 -26.17 -30.99 -10.00
N GLY A 536 -25.12 -30.52 -10.67
CA GLY A 536 -25.10 -30.25 -12.12
C GLY A 536 -23.68 -29.99 -12.60
N ALA A 537 -23.09 -30.99 -13.26
CA ALA A 537 -21.67 -31.06 -13.61
C ALA A 537 -21.23 -29.97 -14.62
N ARG A 538 -20.11 -29.30 -14.32
CA ARG A 538 -19.24 -28.62 -15.28
C ARG A 538 -17.83 -29.13 -15.08
N VAL A 539 -17.20 -29.57 -16.18
CA VAL A 539 -15.87 -30.16 -16.22
C VAL A 539 -14.84 -29.20 -15.62
N VAL A 540 -14.51 -29.50 -14.37
CA VAL A 540 -13.32 -29.09 -13.64
C VAL A 540 -12.62 -30.42 -13.39
N GLY A 541 -11.31 -30.55 -13.67
CA GLY A 541 -10.56 -31.77 -13.36
C GLY A 541 -10.84 -32.24 -11.92
N PRO A 542 -10.70 -33.53 -11.59
CA PRO A 542 -11.19 -34.08 -10.32
C PRO A 542 -10.49 -33.41 -9.13
N ILE A 543 -11.10 -32.34 -8.62
CA ILE A 543 -10.77 -31.80 -7.32
C ILE A 543 -11.59 -32.62 -6.33
N ALA A 544 -10.92 -33.46 -5.55
CA ALA A 544 -11.53 -34.03 -4.36
C ALA A 544 -11.58 -32.92 -3.30
N VAL A 545 -12.65 -32.13 -3.29
CA VAL A 545 -12.89 -31.10 -2.27
C VAL A 545 -13.60 -31.77 -1.10
N ARG A 546 -12.89 -32.08 -0.01
CA ARG A 546 -13.58 -32.34 1.27
C ARG A 546 -14.03 -31.00 1.86
N GLN A 547 -15.29 -30.65 1.56
CA GLN A 547 -16.05 -29.50 2.07
C GLN A 547 -15.35 -28.13 1.96
N ILE A 548 -15.62 -27.41 0.88
CA ILE A 548 -15.47 -25.95 0.84
C ILE A 548 -16.69 -25.35 0.10
N PRO A 549 -17.51 -24.50 0.74
CA PRO A 549 -18.54 -23.75 0.04
C PRO A 549 -17.91 -22.54 -0.68
N GLY A 550 -17.94 -22.51 -2.02
CA GLY A 550 -17.57 -21.34 -2.80
C GLY A 550 -17.15 -21.64 -4.25
N SER A 551 -17.58 -20.80 -5.20
CA SER A 551 -17.20 -20.89 -6.62
C SER A 551 -16.50 -19.60 -7.05
N GLY A 552 -15.24 -19.72 -7.52
CA GLY A 552 -14.57 -18.71 -8.36
C GLY A 552 -13.32 -18.06 -7.76
N ARG A 553 -12.21 -18.20 -8.51
CA ARG A 553 -10.86 -17.58 -8.42
C ARG A 553 -10.37 -17.13 -7.04
N GLY A 554 -9.52 -17.98 -6.47
CA GLY A 554 -8.84 -17.77 -5.20
C GLY A 554 -9.64 -18.43 -4.09
N PHE A 555 -8.99 -19.32 -3.35
CA PHE A 555 -9.62 -19.93 -2.19
C PHE A 555 -9.36 -19.01 -0.99
N VAL A 556 -10.42 -18.46 -0.42
CA VAL A 556 -10.39 -17.76 0.86
C VAL A 556 -11.07 -18.66 1.86
N ALA A 557 -10.38 -19.01 2.93
CA ALA A 557 -10.98 -19.80 3.99
C ALA A 557 -12.06 -18.96 4.70
N ALA A 558 -13.30 -19.44 4.71
CA ALA A 558 -14.41 -18.78 5.40
C ALA A 558 -14.31 -18.86 6.94
N ARG A 559 -13.32 -19.61 7.43
CA ARG A 559 -12.99 -19.79 8.84
C ARG A 559 -11.50 -20.10 8.99
N ASP A 560 -11.01 -20.03 10.20
CA ASP A 560 -9.67 -20.50 10.53
C ASP A 560 -9.50 -22.00 10.22
N ILE A 561 -8.29 -22.33 9.76
CA ILE A 561 -7.91 -23.65 9.29
C ILE A 561 -6.95 -24.24 10.32
N SER A 562 -7.28 -25.42 10.84
CA SER A 562 -6.43 -26.08 11.82
C SER A 562 -5.11 -26.54 11.17
N PRO A 563 -3.98 -26.51 11.89
CA PRO A 563 -2.72 -27.09 11.39
C PRO A 563 -2.91 -28.53 10.89
N GLY A 564 -2.38 -28.85 9.71
CA GLY A 564 -2.51 -30.17 9.08
C GLY A 564 -3.82 -30.40 8.31
N GLN A 565 -4.78 -29.48 8.38
CA GLN A 565 -6.03 -29.62 7.64
C GLN A 565 -5.79 -29.42 6.13
N VAL A 566 -5.98 -30.49 5.36
CA VAL A 566 -5.93 -30.46 3.89
C VAL A 566 -7.19 -29.78 3.35
N LEU A 567 -7.02 -28.62 2.72
CA LEU A 567 -8.14 -27.83 2.19
C LEU A 567 -8.46 -28.19 0.74
N ILE A 568 -7.41 -28.34 -0.06
CA ILE A 568 -7.52 -28.60 -1.49
C ILE A 568 -6.47 -29.65 -1.78
N TRP A 569 -6.93 -30.76 -2.32
CA TRP A 569 -6.09 -31.72 -2.99
C TRP A 569 -6.43 -31.65 -4.47
N GLU A 570 -5.51 -31.12 -5.26
CA GLU A 570 -5.60 -31.16 -6.72
C GLU A 570 -4.69 -32.30 -7.21
N GLN A 571 -5.23 -33.22 -8.00
CA GLN A 571 -4.41 -34.16 -8.74
C GLN A 571 -3.85 -33.47 -9.98
N PRO A 572 -2.63 -33.82 -10.43
CA PRO A 572 -2.09 -33.27 -11.67
C PRO A 572 -3.04 -33.61 -12.82
N PHE A 573 -3.45 -32.59 -13.55
CA PHE A 573 -4.29 -32.75 -14.75
C PHE A 573 -3.55 -33.52 -15.85
N VAL A 574 -2.24 -33.29 -15.93
CA VAL A 574 -1.31 -34.11 -16.68
C VAL A 574 -0.11 -34.40 -15.78
N PRO A 575 0.06 -35.62 -15.27
CA PRO A 575 1.25 -35.99 -14.51
C PRO A 575 2.48 -35.99 -15.41
N TRP A 576 3.66 -35.72 -14.85
CA TRP A 576 4.90 -35.95 -15.59
C TRP A 576 5.13 -37.45 -15.78
N PRO A 577 5.37 -37.92 -17.02
CA PRO A 577 5.66 -39.33 -17.26
C PRO A 577 7.08 -39.73 -16.83
N SER A 578 8.00 -38.77 -16.67
CA SER A 578 9.37 -39.00 -16.20
C SER A 578 9.84 -37.88 -15.26
N ALA A 579 10.94 -38.11 -14.53
CA ALA A 579 11.57 -37.09 -13.70
C ALA A 579 12.17 -35.93 -14.53
N GLU A 580 12.38 -36.16 -15.82
CA GLU A 580 12.88 -35.19 -16.78
C GLU A 580 11.76 -34.23 -17.16
N ARG A 581 11.94 -32.95 -16.78
CA ARG A 581 10.92 -31.88 -16.86
C ARG A 581 10.78 -31.30 -18.27
N GLU A 582 10.83 -32.17 -19.27
CA GLU A 582 10.87 -31.80 -20.68
C GLU A 582 9.45 -31.70 -21.26
N PRO A 583 9.03 -30.54 -21.80
CA PRO A 583 7.69 -30.35 -22.37
C PRO A 583 7.26 -31.45 -23.36
N LEU A 584 8.22 -32.04 -24.07
CA LEU A 584 8.02 -33.12 -25.03
C LEU A 584 7.26 -34.30 -24.41
N SER A 585 7.73 -34.84 -23.29
CA SER A 585 7.19 -36.07 -22.70
C SER A 585 5.74 -35.86 -22.21
N LEU A 586 5.48 -34.71 -21.60
CA LEU A 586 4.14 -34.34 -21.14
C LEU A 586 3.19 -34.13 -22.32
N LEU A 587 3.60 -33.38 -23.35
CA LEU A 587 2.75 -33.13 -24.51
C LEU A 587 2.52 -34.39 -25.34
N GLN A 588 3.50 -35.27 -25.49
CA GLN A 588 3.29 -36.61 -26.06
C GLN A 588 2.24 -37.39 -25.28
N SER A 589 2.27 -37.34 -23.94
CA SER A 589 1.24 -38.01 -23.11
C SER A 589 -0.17 -37.43 -23.34
N VAL A 590 -0.29 -36.15 -23.70
CA VAL A 590 -1.56 -35.50 -24.03
C VAL A 590 -2.00 -35.86 -25.45
N LEU A 591 -1.07 -35.82 -26.41
CA LEU A 591 -1.36 -36.09 -27.82
C LEU A 591 -1.66 -37.57 -28.08
N ARG A 592 -1.15 -38.50 -27.25
CA ARG A 592 -1.45 -39.94 -27.35
C ARG A 592 -2.75 -40.37 -26.67
N ARG A 593 -3.46 -39.47 -25.95
CA ARG A 593 -4.77 -39.80 -25.36
C ARG A 593 -5.81 -40.08 -26.43
N SER A 594 -6.94 -40.69 -26.04
CA SER A 594 -8.08 -40.83 -26.93
C SER A 594 -8.54 -39.46 -27.47
N ALA A 595 -9.14 -39.41 -28.67
CA ALA A 595 -9.54 -38.14 -29.29
C ALA A 595 -10.44 -37.27 -28.40
N VAL A 596 -11.29 -37.90 -27.56
CA VAL A 596 -12.14 -37.18 -26.60
C VAL A 596 -11.32 -36.57 -25.46
N GLU A 597 -10.47 -37.36 -24.81
CA GLU A 597 -9.63 -36.89 -23.69
C GLU A 597 -8.60 -35.87 -24.14
N ARG A 598 -8.03 -36.05 -25.33
CA ARG A 598 -7.09 -35.11 -25.97
C ARG A 598 -7.76 -33.76 -26.20
N ARG A 599 -8.98 -33.72 -26.77
CA ARG A 599 -9.74 -32.48 -26.95
C ARG A 599 -10.00 -31.76 -25.62
N VAL A 600 -10.40 -32.49 -24.58
CA VAL A 600 -10.61 -31.92 -23.25
C VAL A 600 -9.32 -31.36 -22.66
N ALA A 601 -8.20 -32.08 -22.82
CA ALA A 601 -6.89 -31.64 -22.36
C ALA A 601 -6.42 -30.35 -23.06
N LEU A 602 -6.48 -30.32 -24.39
CA LEU A 602 -6.08 -29.16 -25.19
C LEU A 602 -6.97 -27.93 -24.91
N ALA A 603 -8.28 -28.12 -24.74
CA ALA A 603 -9.21 -27.05 -24.38
C ALA A 603 -8.94 -26.47 -22.98
N ALA A 604 -8.37 -27.25 -22.07
CA ALA A 604 -7.96 -26.75 -20.76
C ALA A 604 -6.61 -26.00 -20.84
N LEU A 605 -5.65 -26.51 -21.61
CA LEU A 605 -4.33 -25.90 -21.82
C LEU A 605 -4.39 -24.58 -22.61
N SER A 606 -5.37 -24.39 -23.49
CA SER A 606 -5.57 -23.13 -24.23
C SER A 606 -5.89 -21.92 -23.34
N ARG A 607 -6.33 -22.16 -22.10
CA ARG A 607 -6.64 -21.12 -21.11
C ARG A 607 -5.43 -20.67 -20.31
N LEU A 608 -4.30 -21.37 -20.43
CA LEU A 608 -3.06 -21.07 -19.70
C LEU A 608 -2.16 -20.15 -20.51
N HIS A 609 -1.31 -19.37 -19.85
CA HIS A 609 -0.39 -18.47 -20.55
C HIS A 609 0.78 -19.24 -21.21
N PRO A 610 1.19 -18.90 -22.44
CA PRO A 610 0.55 -17.91 -23.29
C PRO A 610 -0.75 -18.46 -23.89
N MET A 611 -1.84 -17.69 -23.75
CA MET A 611 -3.13 -18.05 -24.37
C MET A 611 -3.02 -18.01 -25.89
N GLU A 612 -2.16 -17.14 -26.40
CA GLU A 612 -1.88 -16.99 -27.82
C GLU A 612 -0.38 -16.73 -27.99
N LEU A 613 0.26 -17.33 -29.00
CA LEU A 613 1.69 -17.15 -29.23
C LEU A 613 2.07 -15.67 -29.49
N ARG A 614 1.16 -14.89 -30.08
CA ARG A 614 1.34 -13.45 -30.30
C ARG A 614 1.49 -12.63 -29.02
N SER A 615 1.10 -13.18 -27.86
CA SER A 615 1.28 -12.55 -26.55
C SER A 615 2.72 -12.66 -26.02
N VAL A 616 3.53 -13.55 -26.59
CA VAL A 616 4.98 -13.64 -26.37
C VAL A 616 5.64 -12.48 -27.09
N SER A 617 6.59 -11.81 -26.43
CA SER A 617 7.24 -10.62 -26.98
C SER A 617 7.89 -10.95 -28.33
N ALA A 618 7.85 -10.00 -29.28
CA ALA A 618 8.50 -10.18 -30.58
C ALA A 618 10.02 -10.37 -30.46
N PHE A 619 10.61 -9.92 -29.35
CA PHE A 619 12.03 -10.08 -29.06
C PHE A 619 12.36 -11.51 -28.59
N ASP A 620 11.53 -12.11 -27.74
CA ASP A 620 11.79 -13.44 -27.17
C ASP A 620 11.39 -14.59 -28.11
N ARG A 621 10.47 -14.33 -29.04
CA ARG A 621 9.87 -15.38 -29.88
C ARG A 621 10.90 -16.15 -30.72
N PRO A 622 11.82 -15.52 -31.48
CA PRO A 622 12.77 -16.26 -32.31
C PRO A 622 13.67 -17.18 -31.47
N ARG A 623 14.12 -16.70 -30.31
CA ARG A 623 14.94 -17.49 -29.38
C ARG A 623 14.18 -18.70 -28.83
N LEU A 624 12.91 -18.53 -28.48
CA LEU A 624 12.07 -19.62 -27.97
C LEU A 624 11.67 -20.62 -29.06
N GLU A 625 11.50 -20.14 -30.30
CA GLU A 625 11.32 -20.99 -31.49
C GLU A 625 12.54 -21.87 -31.71
N GLU A 626 13.74 -21.29 -31.66
CA GLU A 626 15.01 -22.01 -31.77
C GLU A 626 15.19 -23.01 -30.61
N GLU A 627 14.97 -22.59 -29.36
CA GLU A 627 15.13 -23.43 -28.17
C GLU A 627 14.20 -24.65 -28.16
N HIS A 628 13.01 -24.53 -28.76
CA HIS A 628 12.00 -25.58 -28.75
C HIS A 628 11.76 -26.24 -30.12
N CYS A 629 12.57 -25.94 -31.15
CA CYS A 629 12.36 -26.43 -32.51
C CYS A 629 12.32 -27.97 -32.58
N ALA A 630 13.30 -28.65 -31.98
CA ALA A 630 13.38 -30.10 -31.96
C ALA A 630 12.19 -30.76 -31.22
N CYS A 631 11.71 -30.13 -30.15
CA CYS A 631 10.54 -30.58 -29.42
C CYS A 631 9.26 -30.44 -30.27
N VAL A 632 9.09 -29.31 -30.95
CA VAL A 632 7.97 -29.07 -31.87
C VAL A 632 8.01 -30.07 -33.04
N ASP A 633 9.18 -30.31 -33.63
CA ASP A 633 9.36 -31.27 -34.72
C ASP A 633 8.99 -32.70 -34.30
N ALA A 634 9.41 -33.11 -33.11
CA ALA A 634 9.03 -34.42 -32.56
C ALA A 634 7.52 -34.51 -32.29
N LEU A 635 6.89 -33.46 -31.75
CA LEU A 635 5.46 -33.43 -31.48
C LEU A 635 4.61 -33.40 -32.76
N LEU A 636 5.10 -32.85 -33.87
CA LEU A 636 4.41 -32.89 -35.15
C LEU A 636 4.22 -34.32 -35.68
N GLN A 637 5.10 -35.24 -35.31
CA GLN A 637 5.02 -36.65 -35.70
C GLN A 637 4.03 -37.45 -34.84
N GLU A 638 3.50 -36.88 -33.75
CA GLU A 638 2.53 -37.57 -32.92
C GLU A 638 1.16 -37.63 -33.62
N PRO A 639 0.47 -38.79 -33.63
CA PRO A 639 -0.81 -38.95 -34.34
C PRO A 639 -1.88 -37.93 -33.92
N GLY A 640 -1.85 -37.49 -32.65
CA GLY A 640 -2.78 -36.50 -32.12
C GLY A 640 -2.50 -35.05 -32.55
N ALA A 641 -1.36 -34.76 -33.20
CA ALA A 641 -1.03 -33.40 -33.65
C ALA A 641 -1.94 -32.91 -34.78
N ALA A 642 -2.57 -33.83 -35.53
CA ALA A 642 -3.56 -33.49 -36.55
C ALA A 642 -4.85 -32.87 -35.95
N ASP A 643 -5.12 -33.12 -34.66
CA ASP A 643 -6.32 -32.60 -33.98
C ASP A 643 -6.14 -31.17 -33.43
N LEU A 644 -4.97 -30.57 -33.61
CA LEU A 644 -4.71 -29.19 -33.19
C LEU A 644 -5.51 -28.22 -34.07
N GLY A 645 -6.42 -27.45 -33.45
CA GLY A 645 -7.26 -26.46 -34.16
C GLY A 645 -8.62 -26.19 -33.52
N GLY A 646 -9.20 -27.17 -32.80
CA GLY A 646 -10.54 -27.03 -32.23
C GLY A 646 -11.67 -27.21 -33.26
N GLU A 647 -12.89 -27.41 -32.75
CA GLU A 647 -14.08 -27.63 -33.60
C GLU A 647 -14.40 -26.35 -34.39
N GLY A 648 -14.03 -26.33 -35.67
CA GLY A 648 -14.32 -25.24 -36.59
C GLY A 648 -13.13 -24.77 -37.44
N THR A 649 -11.90 -25.18 -37.12
CA THR A 649 -10.75 -24.94 -38.00
C THR A 649 -10.40 -26.23 -38.72
N SER A 650 -11.08 -26.51 -39.83
CA SER A 650 -10.62 -27.52 -40.78
C SER A 650 -9.26 -27.09 -41.34
N GLY A 651 -8.18 -27.63 -40.76
CA GLY A 651 -6.81 -27.58 -41.25
C GLY A 651 -6.02 -26.34 -40.84
N LEU A 652 -5.44 -26.33 -39.63
CA LEU A 652 -4.21 -25.56 -39.46
C LEU A 652 -3.16 -26.17 -40.41
N GLY A 653 -2.64 -25.37 -41.33
CA GLY A 653 -1.45 -25.76 -42.11
C GLY A 653 -0.28 -26.09 -41.18
N ASP A 654 0.78 -26.68 -41.73
CA ASP A 654 1.97 -27.09 -40.96
C ASP A 654 2.53 -25.96 -40.09
N GLU A 655 2.54 -24.74 -40.60
CA GLU A 655 2.95 -23.54 -39.87
C GLU A 655 2.04 -23.23 -38.68
N GLY A 656 0.72 -23.35 -38.86
CA GLY A 656 -0.26 -23.16 -37.79
C GLY A 656 -0.13 -24.21 -36.69
N ARG A 657 0.13 -25.47 -37.07
CA ARG A 657 0.38 -26.57 -36.13
C ARG A 657 1.68 -26.36 -35.36
N ARG A 658 2.76 -25.93 -36.03
CA ARG A 658 4.03 -25.54 -35.40
C ARG A 658 3.84 -24.44 -34.37
N ALA A 659 3.11 -23.38 -34.72
CA ALA A 659 2.86 -22.26 -33.82
C ALA A 659 2.06 -22.69 -32.57
N GLU A 660 1.06 -23.55 -32.73
CA GLU A 660 0.25 -24.05 -31.60
C GLU A 660 1.06 -25.01 -30.71
N LEU A 661 1.88 -25.88 -31.28
CA LEU A 661 2.77 -26.76 -30.51
C LEU A 661 3.81 -25.96 -29.74
N LEU A 662 4.41 -24.93 -30.33
CA LEU A 662 5.31 -24.02 -29.63
C LEU A 662 4.59 -23.33 -28.46
N ARG A 663 3.37 -22.83 -28.67
CA ARG A 663 2.55 -22.24 -27.60
C ARG A 663 2.35 -23.23 -26.46
N LEU A 664 2.02 -24.49 -26.76
CA LEU A 664 1.83 -25.56 -25.78
C LEU A 664 3.13 -25.91 -25.03
N CYS A 665 4.29 -25.91 -25.69
CA CYS A 665 5.59 -26.07 -25.04
C CYS A 665 5.82 -24.97 -23.99
N LEU A 666 5.53 -23.73 -24.35
CA LEU A 666 5.63 -22.58 -23.44
C LEU A 666 4.61 -22.66 -22.30
N VAL A 667 3.39 -23.12 -22.58
CA VAL A 667 2.39 -23.41 -21.52
C VAL A 667 2.97 -24.40 -20.53
N CYS A 668 3.53 -25.53 -20.97
CA CYS A 668 4.09 -26.53 -20.07
C CYS A 668 5.25 -25.95 -19.27
N ARG A 669 6.19 -25.26 -19.93
CA ARG A 669 7.36 -24.67 -19.28
C ARG A 669 7.03 -23.61 -18.23
N TRP A 670 6.03 -22.77 -18.50
CA TRP A 670 5.70 -21.66 -17.60
C TRP A 670 4.67 -22.02 -16.52
N ASN A 671 3.91 -23.09 -16.72
CA ASN A 671 2.78 -23.44 -15.85
C ASN A 671 2.88 -24.78 -15.14
N ALA A 672 3.73 -25.70 -15.59
CA ALA A 672 3.89 -27.00 -14.94
C ALA A 672 4.72 -26.87 -13.65
N PHE A 673 4.46 -27.79 -12.71
CA PHE A 673 5.16 -27.96 -11.44
C PHE A 673 5.97 -29.25 -11.47
N ALA A 674 6.78 -29.52 -10.44
CA ALA A 674 7.65 -30.70 -10.40
C ALA A 674 6.91 -32.05 -10.55
N SER A 675 5.61 -32.10 -10.22
CA SER A 675 4.78 -33.31 -10.26
C SER A 675 3.76 -33.36 -11.40
N GLY A 676 3.66 -32.31 -12.21
CA GLY A 676 2.79 -32.27 -13.39
C GLY A 676 2.20 -30.89 -13.63
N LEU A 677 1.21 -30.82 -14.51
CA LEU A 677 0.45 -29.61 -14.79
C LEU A 677 -0.86 -29.62 -13.99
N PHE A 678 -1.14 -28.54 -13.27
CA PHE A 678 -2.27 -28.41 -12.34
C PHE A 678 -3.15 -27.25 -12.78
N LEU A 679 -4.35 -27.51 -13.30
CA LEU A 679 -5.14 -26.46 -13.95
C LEU A 679 -5.40 -25.26 -13.03
N HIS A 680 -5.74 -25.47 -11.76
CA HIS A 680 -6.03 -24.34 -10.86
C HIS A 680 -4.76 -23.59 -10.50
N GLN A 681 -3.71 -24.28 -10.05
CA GLN A 681 -2.45 -23.59 -9.68
C GLN A 681 -1.80 -22.88 -10.87
N SER A 682 -1.86 -23.46 -12.05
CA SER A 682 -1.37 -22.88 -13.30
C SER A 682 -2.11 -21.59 -13.66
N ILE A 683 -3.43 -21.49 -13.43
CA ILE A 683 -4.19 -20.25 -13.67
C ILE A 683 -3.71 -19.09 -12.78
N PHE A 684 -3.20 -19.37 -11.57
CA PHE A 684 -2.74 -18.34 -10.63
C PHE A 684 -1.28 -17.92 -10.82
N ASN A 685 -0.50 -18.59 -11.67
CA ASN A 685 0.88 -18.21 -11.99
C ASN A 685 0.97 -16.89 -12.82
N HIS A 686 -0.14 -16.18 -13.03
CA HIS A 686 -0.21 -14.96 -13.84
C HIS A 686 -0.68 -13.75 -13.02
N ALA A 687 0.18 -13.29 -12.12
CA ALA A 687 0.18 -11.89 -11.73
C ALA A 687 0.85 -11.06 -12.85
N PRO A 688 0.46 -9.79 -13.09
CA PRO A 688 0.81 -9.03 -14.30
C PRO A 688 2.31 -8.66 -14.47
N SER A 689 3.23 -9.23 -13.69
CA SER A 689 4.67 -8.99 -13.87
C SER A 689 5.26 -9.94 -14.92
N ARG A 690 5.34 -9.49 -16.18
CA ARG A 690 6.04 -10.16 -17.28
C ARG A 690 7.48 -10.62 -16.95
N ARG A 691 8.12 -10.04 -15.92
CA ARG A 691 9.47 -10.43 -15.45
C ARG A 691 9.54 -11.72 -14.63
N ALA A 692 8.52 -12.04 -13.84
CA ALA A 692 8.59 -13.19 -12.92
C ALA A 692 8.74 -14.55 -13.64
N ASN A 693 8.35 -14.62 -14.92
CA ASN A 693 8.45 -15.83 -15.73
C ASN A 693 9.75 -15.91 -16.54
N ALA A 694 10.30 -14.76 -16.97
CA ALA A 694 11.64 -14.72 -17.55
C ALA A 694 12.69 -15.17 -16.51
N ASP A 695 12.51 -14.79 -15.25
CA ASP A 695 13.39 -15.17 -14.14
C ASP A 695 13.33 -16.68 -13.83
N LYS A 696 12.16 -17.34 -13.98
CA LYS A 696 12.06 -18.81 -13.83
C LYS A 696 12.81 -19.57 -14.92
N ALA A 697 12.78 -19.07 -16.16
CA ALA A 697 13.53 -19.68 -17.26
C ALA A 697 15.05 -19.47 -17.09
N ALA A 698 15.46 -18.30 -16.62
CA ALA A 698 16.87 -17.98 -16.35
C ALA A 698 17.46 -18.81 -15.18
N LEU A 699 16.67 -19.08 -14.13
CA LEU A 699 17.09 -19.92 -12.99
C LEU A 699 17.37 -21.39 -13.35
N HIS A 700 16.86 -21.87 -14.49
CA HIS A 700 17.12 -23.24 -14.96
C HIS A 700 18.31 -23.33 -15.92
N ALA A 701 18.63 -22.26 -16.66
CA ALA A 701 19.80 -22.23 -17.54
C ALA A 701 21.13 -22.17 -16.76
N GLY A 702 21.17 -21.52 -15.59
CA GLY A 702 22.38 -21.42 -14.76
C GLY A 702 22.76 -22.67 -13.96
N LYS A 703 22.27 -23.85 -14.35
CA LYS A 703 22.62 -25.15 -13.71
C LYS A 703 23.27 -26.16 -14.66
N LEU A 704 23.63 -25.73 -15.87
CA LEU A 704 24.35 -26.53 -16.87
C LEU A 704 25.71 -25.91 -17.25
N GLU A 705 26.31 -25.11 -16.35
CA GLU A 705 27.75 -24.77 -16.37
C GLU A 705 28.41 -25.21 -15.07
#